data_AF-A0A7R8ZLT7-F1
#
_entry.id   AF-A0A7R8ZLT7-F1
#
_cell.length_a   1.000
_cell.length_b   1.000
_cell.length_c   1.000
_cell.angle_alpha   90.00
_cell.angle_beta   90.00
_cell.angle_gamma   90.00
#
_symmetry.space_group_name_H-M   'P 1'
#
loop_
_entity.id
_entity.type
_entity.pdbx_description
1 polymer ?
#
loop_
_entity_poly.entity_id
_entity_poly.type
_entity_poly.pdbx_seq_one_letter_code
_entity_poly.pdbx_strand_id
1 'polypeptide(L)'
;MSRFHHPSPRMRQNMVSSSTASSVQQAPISDASVLDRVTQWDPGASHCLAPLASSALESVELLKRTKVDRPRMHVPRQQVNSVSSDVDVLSSPSSPLCHLPATVVEGVFAHLESGEGKIETAQQFLTWYVEVEREMTDEEDAEFREFLRELQAQWEQCNGLMDEVDSCLRLLADLKDRHLSVTEKTDRLHSASENLVAEQASLSKRLALIETHLAPFITAQELEPRITSAMDAGMASLSMAVQGAAFIPMLQKLDESISHMVQHPNFKESGSYLTKLRHLQYQALAMIRAYVCHALRLAAEAAYQQRPESLDAAFPAFYGKFRSCAPRIKGFMAEMERRAKPGEDNAKLLADVHDMYFDFRDRLLRPLFTRRLNDLSASHQRDHCTVVRAGCNNLIRICLDEHDLYFQFFNEPSEAFLTFILNLGSVLYDLLRPIFLRMSHLETLSEVCSILRIEMIEEQVAENRESLAPFETLCLQMLQDVQERLVYVTHIYIRSDILGFQPSPGDLAYPQKLEMMKSIAESLPEGENPGGGRSPCDLHGMWYPTVRRTLVCLSKLFRCLDREAFQGLSQEALEMCIQSLLEGTKGIARRIDGHLFLIKHLLILREQIAPFQVEFAVKETSLDFGKVKDAALELFHKRRMLFSFNSNNALLEFLLDGTPQVKDKV
;
A
#
# COMPACT_ATOMS: atom_id res chain seq x y z
N MET A 1 -1.75 18.02 -25.64
CA MET A 1 -3.06 18.26 -26.28
C MET A 1 -3.97 18.80 -25.18
N SER A 2 -4.60 19.97 -25.25
CA SER A 2 -5.05 20.73 -26.44
C SER A 2 -4.40 22.11 -26.63
N ARG A 3 -4.65 22.68 -27.81
CA ARG A 3 -3.92 23.73 -28.53
C ARG A 3 -3.96 25.13 -27.89
N PHE A 4 -2.78 25.77 -27.82
CA PHE A 4 -2.63 27.23 -27.91
C PHE A 4 -2.90 27.72 -29.35
N HIS A 5 -3.43 28.94 -29.51
CA HIS A 5 -3.46 29.65 -30.80
C HIS A 5 -3.23 31.17 -30.68
N HIS A 6 -2.03 31.57 -31.11
CA HIS A 6 -1.63 32.86 -31.71
C HIS A 6 -0.72 32.49 -32.92
N PRO A 7 -0.40 33.35 -33.92
CA PRO A 7 -0.47 34.83 -34.00
C PRO A 7 -1.44 35.28 -35.14
N SER A 8 -1.36 36.40 -35.89
CA SER A 8 -0.37 37.49 -36.04
C SER A 8 -1.03 38.76 -36.67
N PRO A 9 -0.49 39.99 -36.48
CA PRO A 9 -1.07 41.24 -37.03
C PRO A 9 -0.44 41.68 -38.36
N ARG A 10 -1.20 42.44 -39.20
CA ARG A 10 -0.68 43.61 -39.97
C ARG A 10 -1.72 44.29 -40.89
N MET A 11 -1.59 45.62 -40.97
CA MET A 11 -1.97 46.52 -42.10
C MET A 11 -3.49 46.71 -42.38
N ARG A 12 -3.97 47.90 -42.80
CA ARG A 12 -3.30 49.16 -43.26
C ARG A 12 -4.30 50.34 -43.24
N GLN A 13 -3.80 51.57 -42.96
CA GLN A 13 -4.18 52.87 -43.59
C GLN A 13 -5.65 53.35 -43.45
N ASN A 14 -6.00 54.64 -43.43
CA ASN A 14 -5.30 55.93 -43.56
C ASN A 14 -6.11 57.02 -42.83
N MET A 15 -5.46 58.03 -42.24
CA MET A 15 -5.64 59.46 -42.60
C MET A 15 -4.93 60.38 -41.60
N VAL A 16 -3.96 61.16 -42.09
CA VAL A 16 -3.34 62.31 -41.42
C VAL A 16 -3.04 63.37 -42.49
N SER A 17 -3.53 64.59 -42.28
CA SER A 17 -3.05 65.84 -42.89
C SER A 17 -3.82 67.00 -42.22
N SER A 18 -3.19 67.70 -41.27
CA SER A 18 -2.56 69.03 -41.44
C SER A 18 -3.56 70.19 -41.34
N SER A 19 -3.63 70.99 -40.27
CA SER A 19 -2.65 72.00 -39.81
C SER A 19 -2.36 73.13 -40.82
N THR A 20 -2.91 74.34 -40.60
CA THR A 20 -2.26 75.66 -40.82
C THR A 20 -3.22 76.81 -40.49
N ALA A 21 -2.85 77.67 -39.53
CA ALA A 21 -3.21 79.09 -39.40
C ALA A 21 -2.58 79.60 -38.07
N SER A 22 -1.30 79.97 -38.07
CA SER A 22 -0.83 81.35 -38.33
C SER A 22 -1.14 82.32 -37.19
N SER A 23 -0.15 82.48 -36.29
CA SER A 23 -0.13 83.54 -35.29
C SER A 23 -0.15 84.92 -35.94
N VAL A 24 -0.99 85.82 -35.43
CA VAL A 24 -0.85 87.27 -35.61
C VAL A 24 -0.84 87.89 -34.21
N GLN A 25 0.27 88.54 -33.86
CA GLN A 25 0.40 89.36 -32.66
C GLN A 25 0.06 90.82 -32.97
N GLN A 26 -0.07 91.63 -31.91
CA GLN A 26 -0.32 93.09 -31.89
C GLN A 26 -1.79 93.47 -32.10
N ALA A 27 -2.38 94.43 -31.37
CA ALA A 27 -1.86 95.30 -30.31
C ALA A 27 -3.01 95.67 -29.32
N PRO A 28 -2.76 96.32 -28.17
CA PRO A 28 -3.85 96.77 -27.30
C PRO A 28 -4.72 97.80 -28.03
N ILE A 29 -6.02 97.57 -28.01
CA ILE A 29 -7.03 98.44 -28.61
C ILE A 29 -7.20 99.66 -27.69
N SER A 30 -7.03 100.88 -28.21
CA SER A 30 -7.36 102.10 -27.47
C SER A 30 -8.85 102.40 -27.59
N ASP A 31 -9.46 102.90 -26.50
CA ASP A 31 -10.91 103.14 -26.40
C ASP A 31 -11.46 104.05 -27.52
N ALA A 32 -10.64 104.98 -28.02
CA ALA A 32 -10.96 105.84 -29.16
C ALA A 32 -11.36 105.05 -30.43
N SER A 33 -10.75 103.88 -30.66
CA SER A 33 -11.05 103.04 -31.85
C SER A 33 -12.28 102.16 -31.70
N VAL A 34 -12.78 101.97 -30.47
CA VAL A 34 -14.07 101.30 -30.22
C VAL A 34 -15.21 102.30 -30.42
N LEU A 35 -15.04 103.51 -29.88
CA LEU A 35 -16.04 104.58 -29.99
C LEU A 35 -16.32 104.96 -31.46
N ASP A 36 -15.28 105.06 -32.29
CA ASP A 36 -15.38 105.36 -33.73
C ASP A 36 -16.05 104.25 -34.58
N ARG A 37 -16.20 103.04 -34.01
CA ARG A 37 -16.95 101.94 -34.65
C ARG A 37 -18.40 101.86 -34.16
N VAL A 38 -18.70 102.40 -32.98
CA VAL A 38 -20.06 102.50 -32.43
C VAL A 38 -20.83 103.66 -33.06
N THR A 39 -20.15 104.78 -33.37
CA THR A 39 -20.74 105.93 -34.11
C THR A 39 -21.17 105.60 -35.53
N GLN A 40 -20.69 104.50 -36.11
CA GLN A 40 -21.06 104.03 -37.46
C GLN A 40 -22.24 103.05 -37.47
N TRP A 41 -22.88 102.78 -36.32
CA TRP A 41 -23.91 101.76 -36.19
C TRP A 41 -25.33 102.31 -36.43
N ASP A 42 -25.73 102.39 -37.70
CA ASP A 42 -27.09 102.78 -38.11
C ASP A 42 -28.05 101.56 -38.06
N PRO A 43 -29.14 101.58 -37.26
CA PRO A 43 -30.07 100.47 -37.12
C PRO A 43 -30.84 100.07 -38.41
N GLY A 44 -30.84 100.91 -39.44
CA GLY A 44 -31.65 100.73 -40.66
C GLY A 44 -30.94 100.03 -41.84
N ALA A 45 -29.64 99.78 -41.78
CA ALA A 45 -28.87 99.31 -42.93
C ALA A 45 -29.04 97.79 -43.20
N SER A 46 -29.30 97.42 -44.46
CA SER A 46 -29.61 96.06 -44.92
C SER A 46 -28.42 95.08 -44.97
N HIS A 47 -27.37 95.32 -44.17
CA HIS A 47 -26.19 94.46 -44.01
C HIS A 47 -25.85 94.19 -42.53
N CYS A 48 -26.86 93.92 -41.70
CA CYS A 48 -26.64 93.37 -40.36
C CYS A 48 -26.11 91.93 -40.44
N LEU A 49 -24.93 91.67 -39.86
CA LEU A 49 -24.22 90.38 -39.93
C LEU A 49 -24.90 89.21 -39.19
N ALA A 50 -25.99 89.46 -38.46
CA ALA A 50 -26.85 88.44 -37.87
C ALA A 50 -28.29 88.97 -37.66
N PRO A 51 -29.23 88.81 -38.62
CA PRO A 51 -30.63 89.13 -38.40
C PRO A 51 -31.28 88.09 -37.46
N LEU A 52 -31.98 88.56 -36.43
CA LEU A 52 -32.71 87.68 -35.50
C LEU A 52 -33.91 87.03 -36.19
N ALA A 53 -34.08 85.72 -36.01
CA ALA A 53 -35.20 84.97 -36.56
C ALA A 53 -36.54 85.42 -35.96
N SER A 54 -37.63 85.30 -36.73
CA SER A 54 -38.98 85.73 -36.32
C SER A 54 -39.46 85.09 -35.01
N SER A 55 -39.13 83.82 -34.76
CA SER A 55 -39.43 83.13 -33.49
C SER A 55 -38.67 83.69 -32.29
N ALA A 56 -37.46 84.23 -32.49
CA ALA A 56 -36.70 84.91 -31.43
C ALA A 56 -37.29 86.29 -31.13
N LEU A 57 -37.80 87.00 -32.14
CA LEU A 57 -38.57 88.24 -31.97
C LEU A 57 -39.88 87.99 -31.20
N GLU A 58 -40.67 86.97 -31.57
CA GLU A 58 -41.85 86.57 -30.79
C GLU A 58 -41.49 86.19 -29.35
N SER A 59 -40.38 85.49 -29.12
CA SER A 59 -39.91 85.13 -27.78
C SER A 59 -39.56 86.35 -26.93
N VAL A 60 -38.91 87.36 -27.53
CA VAL A 60 -38.59 88.64 -26.87
C VAL A 60 -39.85 89.47 -26.59
N GLU A 61 -40.85 89.40 -27.47
CA GLU A 61 -42.14 90.07 -27.28
C GLU A 61 -43.01 89.38 -26.22
N LEU A 62 -42.95 88.04 -26.13
CA LEU A 62 -43.53 87.25 -25.05
C LEU A 62 -42.88 87.60 -23.69
N LEU A 63 -41.54 87.69 -23.67
CA LEU A 63 -40.77 88.10 -22.49
C LEU A 63 -41.12 89.52 -22.03
N LYS A 64 -41.27 90.48 -22.97
CA LYS A 64 -41.76 91.83 -22.68
C LYS A 64 -43.15 91.82 -22.05
N ARG A 65 -44.08 90.99 -22.55
CA ARG A 65 -45.43 90.85 -21.96
C ARG A 65 -45.38 90.26 -20.55
N THR A 66 -44.56 89.24 -20.30
CA THR A 66 -44.40 88.67 -18.94
C THR A 66 -43.71 89.59 -17.93
N LYS A 67 -43.05 90.67 -18.37
CA LYS A 67 -42.40 91.64 -17.45
C LYS A 67 -43.40 92.56 -16.74
N VAL A 68 -44.65 92.63 -17.21
CA VAL A 68 -45.70 93.47 -16.63
C VAL A 68 -46.26 92.89 -15.32
N ASP A 69 -46.20 91.57 -15.14
CA ASP A 69 -47.05 90.84 -14.18
C ASP A 69 -46.29 90.06 -13.08
N ARG A 70 -45.05 90.46 -12.75
CA ARG A 70 -44.33 89.90 -11.59
C ARG A 70 -44.36 90.86 -10.39
N PRO A 71 -44.90 90.45 -9.22
CA PRO A 71 -44.92 91.30 -8.04
C PRO A 71 -43.52 91.73 -7.61
N ARG A 72 -43.36 93.00 -7.22
CA ARG A 72 -42.11 93.47 -6.60
C ARG A 72 -41.90 92.75 -5.28
N MET A 73 -40.85 91.92 -5.20
CA MET A 73 -40.38 91.32 -3.95
C MET A 73 -39.88 92.42 -3.02
N HIS A 74 -40.70 92.79 -2.04
CA HIS A 74 -40.33 93.76 -1.02
C HIS A 74 -39.53 93.05 0.08
N VAL A 75 -38.20 93.20 0.05
CA VAL A 75 -37.33 92.73 1.13
C VAL A 75 -37.28 93.83 2.22
N PRO A 76 -37.62 93.54 3.49
CA PRO A 76 -37.79 94.61 4.49
C PRO A 76 -36.48 95.33 4.84
N ARG A 77 -36.51 96.66 4.83
CA ARG A 77 -35.52 97.47 5.57
C ARG A 77 -35.75 97.25 7.07
N GLN A 78 -34.93 96.44 7.72
CA GLN A 78 -34.72 96.57 9.16
C GLN A 78 -33.90 97.83 9.45
N GLN A 79 -34.56 99.00 9.41
CA GLN A 79 -34.09 100.10 10.24
C GLN A 79 -34.43 99.76 11.69
N VAL A 80 -33.41 99.73 12.55
CA VAL A 80 -33.58 99.99 13.98
C VAL A 80 -34.28 101.37 14.06
N ASN A 81 -35.37 101.55 14.81
CA ASN A 81 -35.55 101.13 16.19
C ASN A 81 -37.02 100.83 16.55
N SER A 82 -37.21 99.83 17.43
CA SER A 82 -38.36 99.62 18.33
C SER A 82 -39.79 100.00 17.89
N VAL A 83 -40.63 98.97 17.75
CA VAL A 83 -42.12 99.00 17.67
C VAL A 83 -42.71 99.49 16.34
N SER A 84 -43.66 98.71 15.85
CA SER A 84 -44.38 98.90 14.59
C SER A 84 -45.86 99.22 14.81
N SER A 85 -46.40 100.16 14.04
CA SER A 85 -47.82 100.13 13.63
C SER A 85 -48.04 101.03 12.41
N ASP A 86 -48.49 100.40 11.32
CA ASP A 86 -49.46 100.86 10.32
C ASP A 86 -49.26 102.20 9.58
N VAL A 87 -49.24 102.17 8.24
CA VAL A 87 -50.42 102.42 7.38
C VAL A 87 -49.99 102.44 5.90
N ASP A 88 -50.81 101.87 5.03
CA ASP A 88 -50.65 101.90 3.56
C ASP A 88 -50.64 103.31 2.95
N VAL A 89 -49.97 103.47 1.81
CA VAL A 89 -50.60 103.85 0.52
C VAL A 89 -49.50 104.14 -0.51
N LEU A 90 -49.51 103.36 -1.60
CA LEU A 90 -49.04 103.80 -2.91
C LEU A 90 -50.28 103.98 -3.79
N SER A 91 -50.49 105.20 -4.30
CA SER A 91 -51.58 105.50 -5.23
C SER A 91 -51.08 106.27 -6.44
N SER A 92 -50.80 105.50 -7.49
CA SER A 92 -50.98 105.84 -8.91
C SER A 92 -50.11 106.92 -9.57
N PRO A 93 -49.61 106.67 -10.81
CA PRO A 93 -48.84 107.65 -11.56
C PRO A 93 -49.75 108.60 -12.36
N SER A 94 -49.36 109.88 -12.41
CA SER A 94 -49.85 110.84 -13.40
C SER A 94 -48.70 111.69 -13.93
N SER A 95 -48.15 111.30 -15.08
CA SER A 95 -47.42 112.24 -15.96
C SER A 95 -48.40 113.28 -16.51
N PRO A 96 -47.95 114.43 -17.04
CA PRO A 96 -46.68 115.14 -16.79
C PRO A 96 -46.94 116.62 -16.43
N LEU A 97 -46.44 117.13 -15.30
CA LEU A 97 -46.43 118.57 -15.05
C LEU A 97 -45.29 118.97 -14.10
N CYS A 98 -44.72 120.16 -14.35
CA CYS A 98 -43.54 120.71 -13.71
C CYS A 98 -43.55 120.61 -12.17
N HIS A 99 -42.78 119.67 -11.64
CA HIS A 99 -42.21 119.76 -10.31
C HIS A 99 -40.73 119.41 -10.41
N LEU A 100 -39.91 120.43 -10.70
CA LEU A 100 -38.50 120.37 -10.29
C LEU A 100 -38.49 120.09 -8.78
N PRO A 101 -37.59 119.23 -8.26
CA PRO A 101 -37.41 119.13 -6.82
C PRO A 101 -37.06 120.54 -6.31
N ALA A 102 -37.92 121.08 -5.43
CA ALA A 102 -37.81 122.46 -4.98
C ALA A 102 -36.42 122.75 -4.37
N THR A 103 -35.77 121.72 -3.81
CA THR A 103 -34.40 121.73 -3.30
C THR A 103 -33.33 122.16 -4.31
N VAL A 104 -33.46 121.88 -5.61
CA VAL A 104 -32.50 122.35 -6.62
C VAL A 104 -32.77 123.81 -6.97
N VAL A 105 -34.04 124.21 -7.13
CA VAL A 105 -34.37 125.62 -7.37
C VAL A 105 -33.98 126.47 -6.15
N GLU A 106 -34.30 126.05 -4.93
CA GLU A 106 -33.93 126.74 -3.70
C GLU A 106 -32.42 126.72 -3.45
N GLY A 107 -31.73 125.58 -3.63
CA GLY A 107 -30.29 125.47 -3.39
C GLY A 107 -29.43 126.24 -4.38
N VAL A 108 -29.82 126.25 -5.66
CA VAL A 108 -29.08 126.92 -6.74
C VAL A 108 -29.43 128.42 -6.79
N PHE A 109 -30.69 128.82 -6.56
CA PHE A 109 -30.99 130.26 -6.39
C PHE A 109 -30.44 130.81 -5.07
N ALA A 110 -30.29 130.02 -4.00
CA ALA A 110 -29.62 130.48 -2.77
C ALA A 110 -28.15 130.89 -3.00
N HIS A 111 -27.45 130.29 -3.97
CA HIS A 111 -26.10 130.72 -4.36
C HIS A 111 -26.08 132.06 -5.12
N LEU A 112 -27.21 132.45 -5.73
CA LEU A 112 -27.39 133.76 -6.38
C LEU A 112 -27.92 134.82 -5.39
N GLU A 113 -28.77 134.42 -4.44
CA GLU A 113 -29.32 135.30 -3.39
C GLU A 113 -28.32 135.61 -2.27
N SER A 114 -27.34 134.72 -2.01
CA SER A 114 -26.26 134.97 -1.04
C SER A 114 -25.26 136.05 -1.46
N GLY A 115 -25.28 136.45 -2.75
CA GLY A 115 -24.53 137.59 -3.28
C GLY A 115 -23.10 137.31 -3.73
N GLU A 116 -22.63 136.05 -3.69
CA GLU A 116 -21.24 135.71 -4.07
C GLU A 116 -21.02 135.51 -5.58
N GLY A 117 -22.08 135.44 -6.39
CA GLY A 117 -22.00 135.29 -7.85
C GLY A 117 -22.94 136.19 -8.64
N LYS A 118 -22.51 137.40 -9.01
CA LYS A 118 -23.26 138.23 -9.98
C LYS A 118 -23.02 137.74 -11.40
N ILE A 119 -24.07 137.23 -12.04
CA ILE A 119 -24.08 136.92 -13.47
C ILE A 119 -24.22 138.23 -14.26
N GLU A 120 -23.10 138.89 -14.55
CA GLU A 120 -23.08 140.15 -15.32
C GLU A 120 -22.88 139.91 -16.82
N THR A 121 -22.49 138.70 -17.24
CA THR A 121 -22.23 138.34 -18.65
C THR A 121 -23.05 137.11 -19.09
N ALA A 122 -23.62 137.15 -20.29
CA ALA A 122 -24.45 136.05 -20.83
C ALA A 122 -23.72 134.68 -20.92
N GLN A 123 -22.39 134.68 -21.05
CA GLN A 123 -21.59 133.45 -20.99
C GLN A 123 -21.62 132.79 -19.60
N GLN A 124 -21.60 133.59 -18.52
CA GLN A 124 -21.66 133.07 -17.15
C GLN A 124 -23.03 132.44 -16.85
N PHE A 125 -24.12 133.00 -17.41
CA PHE A 125 -25.45 132.40 -17.33
C PHE A 125 -25.51 131.03 -18.01
N LEU A 126 -24.92 130.91 -19.21
CA LEU A 126 -24.92 129.65 -19.96
C LEU A 126 -24.05 128.58 -19.30
N THR A 127 -22.90 128.95 -18.73
CA THR A 127 -22.08 128.00 -17.94
C THR A 127 -22.84 127.48 -16.74
N TRP A 128 -23.45 128.37 -15.95
CA TRP A 128 -24.28 127.99 -14.80
C TRP A 128 -25.49 127.13 -15.20
N TYR A 129 -26.19 127.48 -16.28
CA TYR A 129 -27.32 126.69 -16.77
C TYR A 129 -26.90 125.26 -17.16
N VAL A 130 -25.76 125.11 -17.83
CA VAL A 130 -25.19 123.79 -18.18
C VAL A 130 -24.73 123.02 -16.95
N GLU A 131 -24.24 123.67 -15.90
CA GLU A 131 -23.91 123.02 -14.63
C GLU A 131 -25.16 122.50 -13.91
N VAL A 132 -26.25 123.27 -13.88
CA VAL A 132 -27.55 122.86 -13.31
C VAL A 132 -28.20 121.75 -14.13
N GLU A 133 -28.17 121.85 -15.47
CA GLU A 133 -28.65 120.79 -16.36
C GLU A 133 -27.87 119.49 -16.13
N ARG A 134 -26.55 119.58 -15.95
CA ARG A 134 -25.70 118.44 -15.62
C ARG A 134 -26.05 117.84 -14.26
N GLU A 135 -26.21 118.65 -13.21
CA GLU A 135 -26.61 118.18 -11.87
C GLU A 135 -27.98 117.49 -11.90
N MET A 136 -28.95 118.01 -12.64
CA MET A 136 -30.23 117.34 -12.84
C MET A 136 -30.08 115.98 -13.54
N THR A 137 -29.30 115.89 -14.63
CA THR A 137 -29.03 114.57 -15.26
C THR A 137 -28.23 113.63 -14.35
N ASP A 138 -27.34 114.16 -13.50
CA ASP A 138 -26.61 113.36 -12.52
C ASP A 138 -27.55 112.78 -11.43
N GLU A 139 -28.53 113.54 -10.95
CA GLU A 139 -29.56 113.03 -10.03
C GLU A 139 -30.50 112.01 -10.69
N GLU A 140 -30.94 112.25 -11.93
CA GLU A 140 -31.77 111.31 -12.71
C GLU A 140 -31.04 109.98 -13.00
N ASP A 141 -29.74 110.03 -13.31
CA ASP A 141 -28.90 108.84 -13.53
C ASP A 141 -28.40 108.19 -12.23
N ALA A 142 -28.64 108.76 -11.05
CA ALA A 142 -28.11 108.24 -9.78
C ALA A 142 -28.64 106.83 -9.45
N GLU A 143 -29.96 106.61 -9.57
CA GLU A 143 -30.59 105.31 -9.30
C GLU A 143 -30.11 104.22 -10.28
N PHE A 144 -29.95 104.57 -11.56
CA PHE A 144 -29.44 103.65 -12.58
C PHE A 144 -27.96 103.29 -12.36
N ARG A 145 -27.14 104.27 -11.94
CA ARG A 145 -25.73 104.03 -11.57
C ARG A 145 -25.58 103.15 -10.33
N GLU A 146 -26.48 103.25 -9.35
CA GLU A 146 -26.48 102.36 -8.19
C GLU A 146 -26.91 100.93 -8.56
N PHE A 147 -27.96 100.77 -9.38
CA PHE A 147 -28.38 99.45 -9.88
C PHE A 147 -27.33 98.77 -10.78
N LEU A 148 -26.64 99.53 -11.62
CA LEU A 148 -25.50 99.01 -12.42
C LEU A 148 -24.35 98.55 -11.52
N ARG A 149 -24.05 99.28 -10.44
CA ARG A 149 -23.01 98.92 -9.46
C ARG A 149 -23.35 97.60 -8.75
N GLU A 150 -24.61 97.38 -8.39
CA GLU A 150 -25.06 96.13 -7.76
C GLU A 150 -25.04 94.95 -8.76
N LEU A 151 -25.43 95.18 -10.02
CA LEU A 151 -25.28 94.18 -11.09
C LEU A 151 -23.81 93.81 -11.36
N GLN A 152 -22.89 94.78 -11.34
CA GLN A 152 -21.46 94.52 -11.46
C GLN A 152 -20.94 93.71 -10.27
N ALA A 153 -21.32 94.06 -9.03
CA ALA A 153 -20.93 93.29 -7.85
C ALA A 153 -21.44 91.84 -7.88
N GLN A 154 -22.66 91.60 -8.36
CA GLN A 154 -23.20 90.24 -8.56
C GLN A 154 -22.46 89.50 -9.69
N TRP A 155 -22.13 90.17 -10.79
CA TRP A 155 -21.37 89.59 -11.89
C TRP A 155 -19.94 89.21 -11.48
N GLU A 156 -19.27 90.05 -10.68
CA GLU A 156 -17.96 89.78 -10.08
C GLU A 156 -18.01 88.59 -9.11
N GLN A 157 -19.06 88.47 -8.28
CA GLN A 157 -19.28 87.29 -7.43
C GLN A 157 -19.51 86.01 -8.23
N CYS A 158 -20.32 86.07 -9.30
CA CYS A 158 -20.53 84.92 -10.18
C CYS A 158 -19.25 84.49 -10.91
N ASN A 159 -18.42 85.44 -11.37
CA ASN A 159 -17.12 85.12 -11.97
C ASN A 159 -16.14 84.54 -10.95
N GLY A 160 -16.07 85.10 -9.73
CA GLY A 160 -15.23 84.55 -8.66
C GLY A 160 -15.60 83.11 -8.32
N LEU A 161 -16.90 82.79 -8.25
CA LEU A 161 -17.38 81.42 -8.07
C LEU A 161 -17.04 80.53 -9.27
N MET A 162 -17.09 81.06 -10.50
CA MET A 162 -16.71 80.32 -11.71
C MET A 162 -15.21 79.98 -11.71
N ASP A 163 -14.36 80.93 -11.32
CA ASP A 163 -12.91 80.73 -11.17
C ASP A 163 -12.58 79.71 -10.06
N GLU A 164 -13.30 79.72 -8.94
CA GLU A 164 -13.18 78.71 -7.89
C GLU A 164 -13.59 77.31 -8.38
N VAL A 165 -14.68 77.19 -9.15
CA VAL A 165 -15.12 75.93 -9.76
C VAL A 165 -14.08 75.42 -10.76
N ASP A 166 -13.55 76.28 -11.64
CA ASP A 166 -12.50 75.91 -12.58
C ASP A 166 -11.17 75.55 -11.89
N SER A 167 -10.88 76.13 -10.73
CA SER A 167 -9.75 75.75 -9.88
C SER A 167 -9.98 74.36 -9.26
N CYS A 168 -11.17 74.09 -8.73
CA CYS A 168 -11.56 72.78 -8.20
C CYS A 168 -11.53 71.69 -9.28
N LEU A 169 -12.00 71.97 -10.50
CA LEU A 169 -11.94 71.04 -11.63
C LEU A 169 -10.50 70.74 -12.06
N ARG A 170 -9.60 71.75 -12.07
CA ARG A 170 -8.17 71.56 -12.31
C ARG A 170 -7.51 70.69 -11.24
N LEU A 171 -7.83 70.91 -9.97
CA LEU A 171 -7.36 70.07 -8.85
C LEU A 171 -7.86 68.62 -8.94
N LEU A 172 -9.12 68.42 -9.33
CA LEU A 172 -9.71 67.09 -9.57
C LEU A 172 -9.05 66.36 -10.75
N ALA A 173 -8.71 67.07 -11.82
CA ALA A 173 -7.98 66.50 -12.96
C ALA A 173 -6.57 66.06 -12.55
N ASP A 174 -5.80 66.91 -11.85
CA ASP A 174 -4.47 66.57 -11.36
C ASP A 174 -4.51 65.43 -10.32
N LEU A 175 -5.50 65.40 -9.44
CA LEU A 175 -5.72 64.28 -8.51
C LEU A 175 -6.01 62.97 -9.26
N LYS A 176 -6.82 63.00 -10.32
CA LYS A 176 -7.10 61.83 -11.16
C LYS A 176 -5.84 61.33 -11.87
N ASP A 177 -5.04 62.22 -12.46
CA ASP A 177 -3.81 61.85 -13.16
C ASP A 177 -2.74 61.29 -12.20
N ARG A 178 -2.61 61.89 -11.00
CA ARG A 178 -1.77 61.34 -9.92
C ARG A 178 -2.26 59.98 -9.46
N HIS A 179 -3.57 59.78 -9.27
CA HIS A 179 -4.14 58.49 -8.91
C HIS A 179 -3.83 57.43 -9.97
N LEU A 180 -4.07 57.72 -11.25
CA LEU A 180 -3.75 56.81 -12.36
C LEU A 180 -2.25 56.45 -12.39
N SER A 181 -1.36 57.43 -12.19
CA SER A 181 0.09 57.18 -12.09
C SER A 181 0.47 56.30 -10.89
N VAL A 182 -0.18 56.48 -9.74
CA VAL A 182 0.06 55.65 -8.54
C VAL A 182 -0.50 54.24 -8.72
N THR A 183 -1.69 54.08 -9.31
CA THR A 183 -2.26 52.77 -9.65
C THR A 183 -1.32 52.03 -10.60
N GLU A 184 -0.91 52.63 -11.72
CA GLU A 184 0.00 51.98 -12.67
C GLU A 184 1.34 51.58 -12.04
N LYS A 185 1.92 52.43 -11.18
CA LYS A 185 3.15 52.10 -10.44
C LYS A 185 2.95 50.96 -9.44
N THR A 186 1.82 50.96 -8.73
CA THR A 186 1.46 49.91 -7.77
C THR A 186 1.21 48.58 -8.47
N ASP A 187 0.49 48.58 -9.61
CA ASP A 187 0.22 47.37 -10.40
C ASP A 187 1.51 46.78 -10.98
N ARG A 188 2.42 47.62 -11.47
CA ARG A 188 3.76 47.21 -11.91
C ARG A 188 4.59 46.62 -10.77
N LEU A 189 4.58 47.26 -9.59
CA LEU A 189 5.29 46.78 -8.40
C LEU A 189 4.70 45.45 -7.90
N HIS A 190 3.38 45.34 -7.85
CA HIS A 190 2.68 44.12 -7.45
C HIS A 190 2.99 42.97 -8.41
N SER A 191 2.88 43.21 -9.73
CA SER A 191 3.26 42.24 -10.76
C SER A 191 4.72 41.80 -10.65
N ALA A 192 5.64 42.73 -10.37
CA ALA A 192 7.05 42.41 -10.14
C ALA A 192 7.25 41.57 -8.87
N SER A 193 6.52 41.87 -7.79
CA SER A 193 6.58 41.13 -6.53
C SER A 193 6.03 39.70 -6.66
N GLU A 194 4.90 39.51 -7.36
CA GLU A 194 4.33 38.19 -7.67
C GLU A 194 5.31 37.35 -8.50
N ASN A 195 5.94 37.95 -9.53
CA ASN A 195 6.96 37.27 -10.32
C ASN A 195 8.17 36.84 -9.47
N LEU A 196 8.66 37.71 -8.58
CA LEU A 196 9.77 37.38 -7.67
C LEU A 196 9.41 36.28 -6.67
N VAL A 197 8.19 36.28 -6.14
CA VAL A 197 7.69 35.21 -5.25
C VAL A 197 7.57 33.88 -6.02
N ALA A 198 7.08 33.91 -7.25
CA ALA A 198 7.01 32.73 -8.12
C ALA A 198 8.42 32.19 -8.49
N GLU A 199 9.38 33.07 -8.78
CA GLU A 199 10.78 32.68 -8.99
C GLU A 199 11.42 32.11 -7.73
N GLN A 200 11.20 32.72 -6.56
CA GLN A 200 11.68 32.20 -5.28
C GLN A 200 11.13 30.80 -4.99
N ALA A 201 9.83 30.57 -5.22
CA ALA A 201 9.20 29.26 -5.08
C ALA A 201 9.71 28.22 -6.10
N SER A 202 10.02 28.65 -7.32
CA SER A 202 10.63 27.82 -8.36
C SER A 202 12.07 27.43 -8.00
N LEU A 203 12.86 28.37 -7.49
CA LEU A 203 14.24 28.15 -7.05
C LEU A 203 14.33 27.29 -5.79
N SER A 204 13.47 27.50 -4.79
CA SER A 204 13.43 26.65 -3.60
C SER A 204 13.05 25.20 -3.93
N LYS A 205 12.11 25.00 -4.85
CA LYS A 205 11.77 23.67 -5.38
C LYS A 205 12.95 23.01 -6.11
N ARG A 206 13.76 23.76 -6.86
CA ARG A 206 14.98 23.25 -7.51
C ARG A 206 16.07 22.92 -6.48
N LEU A 207 16.24 23.74 -5.46
CA LEU A 207 17.18 23.49 -4.36
C LEU A 207 16.84 22.18 -3.64
N ALA A 208 15.58 21.98 -3.25
CA ALA A 208 15.12 20.75 -2.61
C ALA A 208 15.34 19.48 -3.47
N LEU A 209 15.19 19.59 -4.80
CA LEU A 209 15.52 18.49 -5.72
C LEU A 209 17.02 18.19 -5.76
N ILE A 210 17.87 19.22 -5.77
CA ILE A 210 19.33 19.08 -5.71
C ILE A 210 19.76 18.45 -4.39
N GLU A 211 19.21 18.90 -3.25
CA GLU A 211 19.45 18.33 -1.92
C GLU A 211 19.03 16.86 -1.86
N THR A 212 17.86 16.51 -2.40
CA THR A 212 17.36 15.12 -2.46
C THR A 212 18.31 14.23 -3.27
N HIS A 213 18.78 14.70 -4.42
CA HIS A 213 19.70 13.92 -5.26
C HIS A 213 21.15 13.85 -4.72
N LEU A 214 21.58 14.84 -3.92
CA LEU A 214 22.89 14.85 -3.25
C LEU A 214 22.89 14.03 -1.95
N ALA A 215 21.75 13.85 -1.28
CA ALA A 215 21.66 13.16 0.00
C ALA A 215 22.35 11.78 0.03
N PRO A 216 22.22 10.89 -0.98
CA PRO A 216 22.93 9.59 -1.00
C PRO A 216 24.46 9.67 -1.05
N PHE A 217 25.01 10.77 -1.57
CA PHE A 217 26.46 11.01 -1.62
C PHE A 217 26.96 11.53 -0.26
N ILE A 218 26.17 12.40 0.38
CA ILE A 218 26.44 12.91 1.73
C ILE A 218 26.36 11.77 2.76
N THR A 219 25.31 10.92 2.72
CA THR A 219 25.19 9.77 3.62
C THR A 219 26.34 8.78 3.46
N ALA A 220 26.79 8.50 2.23
CA ALA A 220 27.97 7.66 2.01
C ALA A 220 29.23 8.24 2.68
N GLN A 221 29.44 9.55 2.60
CA GLN A 221 30.61 10.24 3.17
C GLN A 221 30.55 10.37 4.70
N GLU A 222 29.36 10.56 5.28
CA GLU A 222 29.17 10.63 6.74
C GLU A 222 29.27 9.27 7.43
N LEU A 223 28.82 8.20 6.77
CA LEU A 223 28.70 6.87 7.38
C LEU A 223 29.96 6.01 7.25
N GLU A 224 30.73 6.17 6.17
CA GLU A 224 32.01 5.48 5.96
C GLU A 224 32.96 5.55 7.17
N PRO A 225 33.40 6.74 7.66
CA PRO A 225 34.33 6.81 8.78
C PRO A 225 33.73 6.26 10.08
N ARG A 226 32.40 6.33 10.25
CA ARG A 226 31.69 5.83 11.44
C ARG A 226 31.64 4.31 11.48
N ILE A 227 31.39 3.66 10.34
CA ILE A 227 31.36 2.20 10.22
C ILE A 227 32.79 1.64 10.34
N THR A 228 33.76 2.21 9.62
CA THR A 228 35.16 1.76 9.66
C THR A 228 35.76 1.90 11.07
N SER A 229 35.64 3.07 11.70
CA SER A 229 36.19 3.26 13.07
C SER A 229 35.52 2.39 14.13
N ALA A 230 34.21 2.10 14.01
CA ALA A 230 33.52 1.19 14.91
C ALA A 230 33.93 -0.29 14.71
N MET A 231 34.35 -0.66 13.50
CA MET A 231 34.87 -2.00 13.20
C MET A 231 36.32 -2.18 13.71
N ASP A 232 37.17 -1.17 13.54
CA ASP A 232 38.58 -1.20 13.96
C ASP A 232 38.76 -1.05 15.48
N ALA A 233 37.85 -0.36 16.17
CA ALA A 233 37.90 -0.12 17.62
C ALA A 233 37.56 -1.35 18.50
N GLY A 234 37.40 -2.53 17.91
CA GLY A 234 37.24 -3.80 18.62
C GLY A 234 35.84 -4.06 19.19
N MET A 235 35.67 -5.27 19.74
CA MET A 235 34.36 -5.86 20.05
C MET A 235 33.49 -5.02 21.00
N ALA A 236 34.09 -4.36 21.99
CA ALA A 236 33.36 -3.51 22.94
C ALA A 236 32.78 -2.25 22.28
N SER A 237 33.57 -1.57 21.45
CA SER A 237 33.12 -0.39 20.69
C SER A 237 32.05 -0.77 19.67
N LEU A 238 32.27 -1.86 18.93
CA LEU A 238 31.31 -2.39 17.96
C LEU A 238 29.98 -2.75 18.62
N SER A 239 30.00 -3.43 19.78
CA SER A 239 28.78 -3.76 20.54
C SER A 239 27.99 -2.52 20.94
N MET A 240 28.67 -1.44 21.37
CA MET A 240 28.01 -0.16 21.68
C MET A 240 27.47 0.55 20.43
N ALA A 241 28.20 0.50 19.31
CA ALA A 241 27.76 1.09 18.05
C ALA A 241 26.50 0.40 17.49
N VAL A 242 26.44 -0.94 17.54
CA VAL A 242 25.29 -1.75 17.09
C VAL A 242 24.09 -1.61 18.04
N GLN A 243 24.31 -1.57 19.36
CA GLN A 243 23.24 -1.36 20.34
C GLN A 243 22.70 0.09 20.38
N GLY A 244 23.39 1.05 19.76
CA GLY A 244 22.94 2.44 19.70
C GLY A 244 21.64 2.60 18.90
N ALA A 245 20.65 3.30 19.47
CA ALA A 245 19.33 3.50 18.85
C ALA A 245 19.36 4.15 17.45
N ALA A 246 20.46 4.82 17.08
CA ALA A 246 20.67 5.40 15.76
C ALA A 246 21.13 4.39 14.67
N PHE A 247 21.45 3.14 15.04
CA PHE A 247 22.00 2.14 14.11
C PHE A 247 20.95 1.58 13.13
N ILE A 248 19.73 1.23 13.59
CA ILE A 248 18.66 0.78 12.69
C ILE A 248 18.22 1.91 11.72
N PRO A 249 18.00 3.16 12.16
CA PRO A 249 17.78 4.29 11.25
C PRO A 249 18.94 4.55 10.27
N MET A 250 20.19 4.28 10.66
CA MET A 250 21.34 4.36 9.75
C MET A 250 21.24 3.33 8.61
N LEU A 251 20.88 2.08 8.93
CA LEU A 251 20.68 1.04 7.91
C LEU A 251 19.51 1.37 6.98
N GLN A 252 18.40 1.92 7.50
CA GLN A 252 17.27 2.37 6.67
C GLN A 252 17.69 3.48 5.70
N LYS A 253 18.45 4.49 6.15
CA LYS A 253 19.01 5.53 5.29
C LYS A 253 19.97 4.99 4.22
N LEU A 254 20.73 3.92 4.52
CA LEU A 254 21.56 3.23 3.52
C LEU A 254 20.69 2.53 2.47
N ASP A 255 19.63 1.82 2.88
CA ASP A 255 18.71 1.15 1.96
C ASP A 255 18.00 2.17 1.02
N GLU A 256 17.54 3.29 1.57
CA GLU A 256 16.94 4.41 0.81
C GLU A 256 17.94 5.01 -0.19
N SER A 257 19.18 5.25 0.26
CA SER A 257 20.27 5.77 -0.59
C SER A 257 20.61 4.81 -1.74
N ILE A 258 20.66 3.49 -1.47
CA ILE A 258 20.87 2.45 -2.48
C ILE A 258 19.70 2.41 -3.47
N SER A 259 18.45 2.46 -2.98
CA SER A 259 17.25 2.44 -3.82
C SER A 259 17.20 3.64 -4.76
N HIS A 260 17.48 4.86 -4.26
CA HIS A 260 17.54 6.07 -5.07
C HIS A 260 18.66 6.01 -6.12
N MET A 261 19.85 5.47 -5.79
CA MET A 261 20.93 5.27 -6.77
C MET A 261 20.60 4.23 -7.84
N VAL A 262 19.86 3.17 -7.51
CA VAL A 262 19.38 2.18 -8.49
C VAL A 262 18.31 2.77 -9.42
N GLN A 263 17.46 3.67 -8.94
CA GLN A 263 16.44 4.37 -9.74
C GLN A 263 17.04 5.43 -10.69
N HIS A 264 18.25 5.94 -10.39
CA HIS A 264 18.91 6.98 -11.16
C HIS A 264 20.31 6.57 -11.69
N PRO A 265 20.40 5.55 -12.57
CA PRO A 265 21.67 5.08 -13.11
C PRO A 265 22.38 6.13 -13.97
N ASN A 266 21.65 7.10 -14.52
CA ASN A 266 22.15 8.13 -15.44
C ASN A 266 23.10 9.18 -14.80
N PHE A 267 23.26 9.19 -13.47
CA PHE A 267 24.24 10.10 -12.83
C PHE A 267 25.67 9.64 -13.08
N LYS A 268 26.59 10.60 -13.31
CA LYS A 268 27.98 10.35 -13.72
C LYS A 268 28.75 9.39 -12.79
N GLU A 269 28.50 9.45 -11.49
CA GLU A 269 29.18 8.67 -10.45
C GLU A 269 28.24 7.69 -9.74
N SER A 270 27.08 7.37 -10.34
CA SER A 270 26.09 6.44 -9.78
C SER A 270 26.70 5.07 -9.46
N GLY A 271 27.44 4.48 -10.39
CA GLY A 271 27.99 3.12 -10.26
C GLY A 271 29.07 2.98 -9.19
N SER A 272 29.95 3.97 -9.05
CA SER A 272 31.00 3.97 -8.01
C SER A 272 30.40 4.15 -6.62
N TYR A 273 29.50 5.12 -6.44
CA TYR A 273 28.82 5.33 -5.17
C TYR A 273 27.84 4.21 -4.82
N LEU A 274 27.15 3.60 -5.78
CA LEU A 274 26.32 2.41 -5.54
C LEU A 274 27.14 1.23 -5.04
N THR A 275 28.32 0.99 -5.61
CA THR A 275 29.25 -0.05 -5.14
C THR A 275 29.74 0.25 -3.73
N LYS A 276 30.09 1.52 -3.45
CA LYS A 276 30.49 1.98 -2.12
C LYS A 276 29.37 1.85 -1.08
N LEU A 277 28.15 2.28 -1.38
CA LEU A 277 26.98 2.16 -0.50
C LEU A 277 26.64 0.69 -0.20
N ARG A 278 26.71 -0.20 -1.19
CA ARG A 278 26.56 -1.66 -0.98
C ARG A 278 27.67 -2.22 -0.08
N HIS A 279 28.91 -1.75 -0.25
CA HIS A 279 30.00 -2.15 0.64
C HIS A 279 29.79 -1.67 2.08
N LEU A 280 29.32 -0.44 2.28
CA LEU A 280 28.97 0.09 3.61
C LEU A 280 27.79 -0.68 4.25
N GLN A 281 26.77 -1.05 3.46
CA GLN A 281 25.67 -1.91 3.92
C GLN A 281 26.19 -3.28 4.35
N TYR A 282 27.06 -3.92 3.54
CA TYR A 282 27.69 -5.20 3.88
C TYR A 282 28.55 -5.08 5.15
N GLN A 283 29.36 -4.03 5.31
CA GLN A 283 30.15 -3.79 6.52
C GLN A 283 29.25 -3.63 7.76
N ALA A 284 28.16 -2.86 7.66
CA ALA A 284 27.22 -2.68 8.76
C ALA A 284 26.51 -4.00 9.14
N LEU A 285 26.12 -4.82 8.15
CA LEU A 285 25.60 -6.17 8.40
C LEU A 285 26.67 -7.11 8.98
N ALA A 286 27.94 -6.98 8.59
CA ALA A 286 29.05 -7.73 9.16
C ALA A 286 29.34 -7.31 10.62
N MET A 287 29.08 -6.05 11.01
CA MET A 287 29.08 -5.63 12.41
C MET A 287 27.95 -6.31 13.19
N ILE A 288 26.72 -6.34 12.66
CA ILE A 288 25.62 -7.09 13.30
C ILE A 288 26.03 -8.55 13.50
N ARG A 289 26.50 -9.21 12.43
CA ARG A 289 26.99 -10.59 12.46
C ARG A 289 28.02 -10.77 13.58
N ALA A 290 29.06 -9.93 13.65
CA ALA A 290 30.09 -10.03 14.68
C ALA A 290 29.54 -9.89 16.11
N TYR A 291 28.63 -8.94 16.35
CA TYR A 291 27.95 -8.76 17.62
C TYR A 291 27.08 -9.97 18.00
N VAL A 292 26.27 -10.48 17.07
CA VAL A 292 25.42 -11.65 17.26
C VAL A 292 26.26 -12.91 17.53
N CYS A 293 27.31 -13.14 16.74
CA CYS A 293 28.29 -14.22 16.96
C CYS A 293 28.90 -14.16 18.35
N HIS A 294 29.28 -12.97 18.83
CA HIS A 294 29.86 -12.81 20.16
C HIS A 294 28.84 -13.08 21.27
N ALA A 295 27.61 -12.58 21.13
CA ALA A 295 26.56 -12.81 22.12
C ALA A 295 26.12 -14.28 22.19
N LEU A 296 26.01 -14.98 21.05
CA LEU A 296 25.75 -16.42 20.99
C LEU A 296 26.90 -17.24 21.58
N ARG A 297 28.17 -16.86 21.34
CA ARG A 297 29.34 -17.48 21.97
C ARG A 297 29.29 -17.38 23.50
N LEU A 298 29.01 -16.19 24.03
CA LEU A 298 28.89 -15.99 25.49
C LEU A 298 27.75 -16.81 26.10
N ALA A 299 26.60 -16.92 25.39
CA ALA A 299 25.49 -17.76 25.84
C ALA A 299 25.85 -19.26 25.82
N ALA A 300 26.56 -19.72 24.79
CA ALA A 300 27.04 -21.09 24.67
C ALA A 300 28.11 -21.42 25.72
N GLU A 301 29.11 -20.56 25.93
CA GLU A 301 30.13 -20.69 26.98
C GLU A 301 29.50 -20.76 28.38
N ALA A 302 28.53 -19.90 28.67
CA ALA A 302 27.78 -19.93 29.93
C ALA A 302 26.95 -21.22 30.11
N ALA A 303 26.50 -21.85 29.02
CA ALA A 303 25.85 -23.16 29.05
C ALA A 303 26.89 -24.28 29.27
N TYR A 304 28.00 -24.32 28.54
CA TYR A 304 29.06 -25.34 28.69
C TYR A 304 29.70 -25.37 30.09
N GLN A 305 29.77 -24.23 30.77
CA GLN A 305 30.28 -24.15 32.14
C GLN A 305 29.33 -24.75 33.19
N GLN A 306 28.02 -24.87 32.90
CA GLN A 306 27.10 -25.55 33.80
C GLN A 306 27.24 -27.07 33.67
N ARG A 307 27.65 -27.72 34.77
CA ARG A 307 27.56 -29.18 34.93
C ARG A 307 26.23 -29.51 35.64
N PRO A 308 25.17 -29.91 34.91
CA PRO A 308 23.90 -30.27 35.54
C PRO A 308 24.03 -31.60 36.30
N GLU A 309 23.37 -31.69 37.45
CA GLU A 309 23.38 -32.88 38.32
C GLU A 309 22.59 -34.05 37.71
N SER A 310 21.59 -33.76 36.88
CA SER A 310 20.77 -34.76 36.19
C SER A 310 20.46 -34.35 34.75
N LEU A 311 20.14 -35.33 33.89
CA LEU A 311 19.79 -35.08 32.49
C LEU A 311 18.47 -34.29 32.35
N ASP A 312 17.52 -34.45 33.26
CA ASP A 312 16.25 -33.69 33.21
C ASP A 312 16.42 -32.24 33.69
N ALA A 313 17.36 -31.95 34.59
CA ALA A 313 17.74 -30.57 34.94
C ALA A 313 18.62 -29.90 33.86
N ALA A 314 19.32 -30.69 33.05
CA ALA A 314 20.21 -30.21 31.99
C ALA A 314 19.48 -29.40 30.92
N PHE A 315 18.44 -29.98 30.30
CA PHE A 315 17.74 -29.32 29.18
C PHE A 315 17.18 -27.94 29.56
N PRO A 316 16.37 -27.77 30.64
CA PRO A 316 15.79 -26.46 30.98
C PRO A 316 16.86 -25.41 31.31
N ALA A 317 17.96 -25.81 31.96
CA ALA A 317 19.07 -24.90 32.28
C ALA A 317 19.71 -24.34 30.99
N PHE A 318 20.01 -25.21 30.02
CA PHE A 318 20.62 -24.79 28.75
C PHE A 318 19.65 -23.94 27.91
N TYR A 319 18.37 -24.32 27.81
CA TYR A 319 17.37 -23.49 27.13
C TYR A 319 17.22 -22.10 27.78
N GLY A 320 17.18 -22.01 29.10
CA GLY A 320 17.06 -20.74 29.82
C GLY A 320 18.18 -19.72 29.51
N LYS A 321 19.42 -20.18 29.34
CA LYS A 321 20.55 -19.31 28.94
C LYS A 321 20.38 -18.72 27.53
N PHE A 322 19.92 -19.50 26.57
CA PHE A 322 19.65 -19.00 25.22
C PHE A 322 18.40 -18.11 25.18
N ARG A 323 17.29 -18.51 25.81
CA ARG A 323 16.05 -17.71 25.88
C ARG A 323 16.25 -16.33 26.52
N SER A 324 17.12 -16.22 27.53
CA SER A 324 17.47 -14.91 28.14
C SER A 324 18.36 -14.02 27.25
N CYS A 325 19.05 -14.58 26.26
CA CYS A 325 19.85 -13.84 25.29
C CYS A 325 18.99 -13.37 24.09
N ALA A 326 18.06 -14.21 23.64
CA ALA A 326 17.21 -14.03 22.47
C ALA A 326 16.59 -12.62 22.27
N PRO A 327 15.90 -12.00 23.24
CA PRO A 327 15.25 -10.70 23.02
C PRO A 327 16.21 -9.55 22.70
N ARG A 328 17.50 -9.66 23.09
CA ARG A 328 18.55 -8.68 22.77
C ARG A 328 19.11 -8.82 21.35
N ILE A 329 18.80 -9.93 20.68
CA ILE A 329 19.36 -10.33 19.38
C ILE A 329 18.28 -10.33 18.30
N LYS A 330 17.03 -10.72 18.62
CA LYS A 330 15.93 -10.88 17.65
C LYS A 330 15.72 -9.68 16.72
N GLY A 331 15.75 -8.45 17.25
CA GLY A 331 15.60 -7.24 16.44
C GLY A 331 16.72 -7.03 15.40
N PHE A 332 17.93 -7.52 15.69
CA PHE A 332 19.05 -7.47 14.76
C PHE A 332 19.02 -8.59 13.72
N MET A 333 18.55 -9.79 14.10
CA MET A 333 18.32 -10.90 13.15
C MET A 333 17.27 -10.52 12.11
N ALA A 334 16.15 -9.93 12.55
CA ALA A 334 15.11 -9.42 11.64
C ALA A 334 15.65 -8.43 10.60
N GLU A 335 16.57 -7.55 11.00
CA GLU A 335 17.22 -6.59 10.09
C GLU A 335 18.27 -7.25 9.16
N MET A 336 18.82 -8.41 9.51
CA MET A 336 19.63 -9.24 8.60
C MET A 336 18.74 -10.02 7.62
N GLU A 337 17.72 -10.73 8.11
CA GLU A 337 16.72 -11.47 7.30
C GLU A 337 16.09 -10.56 6.23
N ARG A 338 15.64 -9.37 6.62
CA ARG A 338 15.05 -8.35 5.72
C ARG A 338 15.97 -7.92 4.56
N ARG A 339 17.28 -8.12 4.68
CA ARG A 339 18.29 -7.72 3.67
C ARG A 339 19.00 -8.91 3.02
N ALA A 340 18.77 -10.14 3.50
CA ALA A 340 19.37 -11.36 2.97
C ALA A 340 18.66 -11.83 1.69
N LYS A 341 18.80 -11.08 0.60
CA LYS A 341 18.23 -11.47 -0.70
C LYS A 341 18.99 -12.66 -1.32
N PRO A 342 18.30 -13.61 -1.97
CA PRO A 342 18.96 -14.74 -2.63
C PRO A 342 20.02 -14.26 -3.64
N GLY A 343 21.25 -14.76 -3.49
CA GLY A 343 22.38 -14.45 -4.39
C GLY A 343 23.21 -13.22 -4.04
N GLU A 344 22.83 -12.40 -3.05
CA GLU A 344 23.68 -11.31 -2.54
C GLU A 344 24.69 -11.81 -1.47
N ASP A 345 25.83 -11.14 -1.32
CA ASP A 345 26.80 -11.45 -0.25
C ASP A 345 26.21 -11.28 1.16
N ASN A 346 25.15 -10.47 1.28
CA ASN A 346 24.35 -10.30 2.50
C ASN A 346 23.74 -11.64 2.98
N ALA A 347 23.34 -12.53 2.05
CA ALA A 347 22.79 -13.84 2.41
C ALA A 347 23.86 -14.79 2.99
N LYS A 348 25.13 -14.66 2.56
CA LYS A 348 26.25 -15.41 3.14
C LYS A 348 26.49 -15.02 4.60
N LEU A 349 26.39 -13.73 4.92
CA LEU A 349 26.49 -13.25 6.31
C LEU A 349 25.38 -13.82 7.21
N LEU A 350 24.18 -14.10 6.68
CA LEU A 350 23.11 -14.76 7.43
C LEU A 350 23.36 -16.28 7.55
N ALA A 351 23.84 -16.94 6.49
CA ALA A 351 24.23 -18.34 6.53
C ALA A 351 25.32 -18.60 7.59
N ASP A 352 26.37 -17.75 7.64
CA ASP A 352 27.39 -17.77 8.70
C ASP A 352 26.81 -17.75 10.13
N VAL A 353 25.68 -17.04 10.34
CA VAL A 353 25.01 -16.95 11.64
C VAL A 353 24.19 -18.20 11.92
N HIS A 354 23.47 -18.73 10.93
CA HIS A 354 22.77 -20.00 11.04
C HIS A 354 23.74 -21.14 11.36
N ASP A 355 24.81 -21.30 10.58
CA ASP A 355 25.79 -22.37 10.75
C ASP A 355 26.39 -22.35 12.16
N MET A 356 26.82 -21.18 12.63
CA MET A 356 27.39 -21.00 13.97
C MET A 356 26.36 -21.17 15.10
N TYR A 357 25.08 -20.80 14.88
CA TYR A 357 24.00 -21.09 15.82
C TYR A 357 23.79 -22.61 15.95
N PHE A 358 23.63 -23.31 14.82
CA PHE A 358 23.42 -24.76 14.80
C PHE A 358 24.64 -25.54 15.30
N ASP A 359 25.87 -25.07 15.03
CA ASP A 359 27.12 -25.60 15.60
C ASP A 359 27.08 -25.60 17.14
N PHE A 360 26.60 -24.51 17.76
CA PHE A 360 26.48 -24.44 19.21
C PHE A 360 25.31 -25.27 19.75
N ARG A 361 24.18 -25.35 19.04
CA ARG A 361 23.06 -26.23 19.44
C ARG A 361 23.47 -27.71 19.34
N ASP A 362 24.12 -28.14 18.27
CA ASP A 362 24.54 -29.54 18.07
C ASP A 362 25.51 -30.01 19.14
N ARG A 363 26.57 -29.23 19.39
CA ARG A 363 27.57 -29.50 20.43
C ARG A 363 26.98 -29.59 21.84
N LEU A 364 25.84 -28.95 22.10
CA LEU A 364 25.10 -29.06 23.35
C LEU A 364 24.14 -30.27 23.34
N LEU A 365 23.27 -30.38 22.35
CA LEU A 365 22.17 -31.35 22.32
C LEU A 365 22.63 -32.77 21.97
N ARG A 366 23.49 -32.94 20.95
CA ARG A 366 23.93 -34.26 20.47
C ARG A 366 24.46 -35.15 21.59
N PRO A 367 25.45 -34.73 22.44
CA PRO A 367 25.96 -35.60 23.50
C PRO A 367 24.91 -35.92 24.59
N LEU A 368 24.01 -34.97 24.91
CA LEU A 368 22.94 -35.18 25.90
C LEU A 368 21.89 -36.17 25.38
N PHE A 369 21.50 -36.03 24.12
CA PHE A 369 20.52 -36.89 23.46
C PHE A 369 21.08 -38.31 23.29
N THR A 370 22.30 -38.46 22.76
CA THR A 370 22.98 -39.76 22.66
C THR A 370 23.06 -40.45 24.03
N ARG A 371 23.43 -39.72 25.09
CA ARG A 371 23.49 -40.28 26.44
C ARG A 371 22.11 -40.73 26.93
N ARG A 372 21.09 -39.86 26.82
CA ARG A 372 19.71 -40.17 27.24
C ARG A 372 19.13 -41.39 26.50
N LEU A 373 19.40 -41.51 25.20
CA LEU A 373 18.98 -42.67 24.40
C LEU A 373 19.72 -43.95 24.79
N ASN A 374 21.03 -43.89 25.06
CA ASN A 374 21.79 -45.03 25.58
C ASN A 374 21.29 -45.47 26.96
N ASP A 375 21.02 -44.54 27.86
CA ASP A 375 20.46 -44.81 29.20
C ASP A 375 19.07 -45.48 29.08
N LEU A 376 18.21 -45.02 28.15
CA LEU A 376 16.92 -45.65 27.84
C LEU A 376 17.06 -47.07 27.29
N SER A 377 17.98 -47.29 26.34
CA SER A 377 18.24 -48.60 25.73
C SER A 377 18.89 -49.60 26.71
N ALA A 378 19.67 -49.11 27.67
CA ALA A 378 20.24 -49.94 28.73
C ALA A 378 19.16 -50.34 29.76
N SER A 379 18.26 -49.41 30.11
CA SER A 379 17.18 -49.65 31.07
C SER A 379 16.10 -50.61 30.55
N HIS A 380 15.72 -50.51 29.27
CA HIS A 380 14.58 -51.25 28.69
C HIS A 380 15.02 -52.28 27.64
N GLN A 381 16.07 -53.04 27.95
CA GLN A 381 16.73 -53.94 27.00
C GLN A 381 15.83 -55.08 26.46
N ARG A 382 14.69 -55.36 27.10
CA ARG A 382 13.69 -56.37 26.67
C ARG A 382 12.45 -55.78 26.00
N ASP A 383 12.14 -54.50 26.24
CA ASP A 383 10.86 -53.89 25.86
C ASP A 383 11.07 -52.90 24.70
N HIS A 384 11.27 -53.46 23.49
CA HIS A 384 11.59 -52.67 22.30
C HIS A 384 10.54 -51.59 21.98
N CYS A 385 9.25 -51.90 22.15
CA CYS A 385 8.15 -50.94 21.95
C CYS A 385 8.27 -49.71 22.86
N THR A 386 8.69 -49.92 24.12
CA THR A 386 8.93 -48.85 25.10
C THR A 386 10.14 -48.00 24.71
N VAL A 387 11.23 -48.62 24.26
CA VAL A 387 12.43 -47.89 23.77
C VAL A 387 12.08 -47.01 22.56
N VAL A 388 11.34 -47.54 21.58
CA VAL A 388 10.93 -46.78 20.38
C VAL A 388 10.03 -45.60 20.76
N ARG A 389 8.94 -45.86 21.50
CA ARG A 389 7.98 -44.82 21.92
C ARG A 389 8.64 -43.75 22.78
N ALA A 390 9.48 -44.14 23.75
CA ALA A 390 10.22 -43.18 24.57
C ALA A 390 11.26 -42.40 23.75
N GLY A 391 12.03 -43.06 22.88
CA GLY A 391 13.04 -42.42 22.03
C GLY A 391 12.42 -41.36 21.10
N CYS A 392 11.32 -41.72 20.44
CA CYS A 392 10.56 -40.81 19.57
C CYS A 392 9.96 -39.64 20.36
N ASN A 393 9.29 -39.88 21.49
CA ASN A 393 8.74 -38.80 22.33
C ASN A 393 9.81 -37.84 22.87
N ASN A 394 11.02 -38.32 23.16
CA ASN A 394 12.14 -37.45 23.54
C ASN A 394 12.64 -36.61 22.35
N LEU A 395 12.67 -37.16 21.13
CA LEU A 395 13.02 -36.42 19.92
C LEU A 395 11.95 -35.36 19.59
N ILE A 396 10.66 -35.72 19.60
CA ILE A 396 9.53 -34.80 19.40
C ILE A 396 9.63 -33.61 20.37
N ARG A 397 9.85 -33.87 21.67
CA ARG A 397 10.01 -32.79 22.66
C ARG A 397 11.18 -31.85 22.30
N ILE A 398 12.32 -32.39 21.86
CA ILE A 398 13.47 -31.56 21.44
C ILE A 398 13.16 -30.79 20.16
N CYS A 399 12.45 -31.38 19.18
CA CYS A 399 12.03 -30.69 17.97
C CYS A 399 11.12 -29.50 18.29
N LEU A 400 10.15 -29.66 19.19
CA LEU A 400 9.27 -28.58 19.64
C LEU A 400 10.04 -27.52 20.44
N ASP A 401 10.86 -27.91 21.41
CA ASP A 401 11.67 -26.97 22.22
C ASP A 401 12.68 -26.15 21.38
N GLU A 402 13.28 -26.76 20.35
CA GLU A 402 14.20 -26.09 19.41
C GLU A 402 13.45 -25.23 18.38
N HIS A 403 12.26 -25.63 17.93
CA HIS A 403 11.41 -24.80 17.08
C HIS A 403 11.01 -23.51 17.82
N ASP A 404 10.48 -23.65 19.04
CA ASP A 404 10.16 -22.52 19.93
C ASP A 404 11.37 -21.64 20.21
N LEU A 405 12.56 -22.22 20.38
CA LEU A 405 13.79 -21.46 20.59
C LEU A 405 14.23 -20.73 19.31
N TYR A 406 14.18 -21.40 18.16
CA TYR A 406 14.58 -20.85 16.86
C TYR A 406 13.77 -19.59 16.53
N PHE A 407 12.44 -19.64 16.66
CA PHE A 407 11.57 -18.48 16.43
C PHE A 407 11.67 -17.38 17.51
N GLN A 408 12.43 -17.58 18.60
CA GLN A 408 12.83 -16.50 19.51
C GLN A 408 14.06 -15.73 19.01
N PHE A 409 14.85 -16.27 18.09
CA PHE A 409 15.99 -15.59 17.46
C PHE A 409 15.67 -15.11 16.04
N PHE A 410 15.09 -15.98 15.22
CA PHE A 410 14.80 -15.79 13.80
C PHE A 410 13.28 -15.61 13.59
N ASN A 411 12.89 -15.20 12.39
CA ASN A 411 11.48 -15.04 11.99
C ASN A 411 11.13 -15.90 10.76
N GLU A 412 12.11 -16.21 9.90
CA GLU A 412 11.91 -17.02 8.71
C GLU A 412 12.35 -18.49 8.92
N PRO A 413 11.61 -19.48 8.38
CA PRO A 413 12.05 -20.88 8.41
C PRO A 413 13.28 -21.10 7.52
N SER A 414 14.24 -21.90 7.99
CA SER A 414 15.53 -22.13 7.31
C SER A 414 15.75 -23.61 6.98
N GLU A 415 16.24 -23.92 5.78
CA GLU A 415 16.63 -25.29 5.38
C GLU A 415 17.74 -25.86 6.28
N ALA A 416 18.59 -24.99 6.86
CA ALA A 416 19.60 -25.38 7.84
C ALA A 416 18.97 -25.89 9.15
N PHE A 417 17.81 -25.36 9.56
CA PHE A 417 17.06 -25.89 10.72
C PHE A 417 16.55 -27.31 10.44
N LEU A 418 15.96 -27.56 9.26
CA LEU A 418 15.49 -28.89 8.87
C LEU A 418 16.66 -29.90 8.86
N THR A 419 17.79 -29.50 8.27
CA THR A 419 19.02 -30.31 8.22
C THR A 419 19.57 -30.61 9.63
N PHE A 420 19.56 -29.61 10.53
CA PHE A 420 19.96 -29.79 11.93
C PHE A 420 19.08 -30.81 12.66
N ILE A 421 17.75 -30.72 12.52
CA ILE A 421 16.83 -31.68 13.16
C ILE A 421 17.01 -33.09 12.57
N LEU A 422 17.18 -33.24 11.25
CA LEU A 422 17.51 -34.54 10.63
C LEU A 422 18.82 -35.12 11.18
N ASN A 423 19.85 -34.29 11.35
CA ASN A 423 21.15 -34.70 11.91
C ASN A 423 21.09 -35.08 13.40
N LEU A 424 20.08 -34.63 14.14
CA LEU A 424 19.79 -35.12 15.50
C LEU A 424 18.95 -36.40 15.45
N GLY A 425 18.00 -36.48 14.52
CA GLY A 425 17.19 -37.66 14.24
C GLY A 425 18.02 -38.88 13.82
N SER A 426 19.11 -38.68 13.07
CA SER A 426 20.01 -39.77 12.70
C SER A 426 20.61 -40.50 13.91
N VAL A 427 20.82 -39.80 15.04
CA VAL A 427 21.29 -40.42 16.30
C VAL A 427 20.26 -41.41 16.86
N LEU A 428 18.97 -41.10 16.73
CA LEU A 428 17.89 -42.02 17.12
C LEU A 428 17.84 -43.20 16.16
N TYR A 429 17.93 -42.95 14.85
CA TYR A 429 17.93 -43.98 13.82
C TYR A 429 19.10 -44.97 13.96
N ASP A 430 20.32 -44.48 14.16
CA ASP A 430 21.53 -45.29 14.34
C ASP A 430 21.45 -46.20 15.57
N LEU A 431 20.71 -45.81 16.62
CA LEU A 431 20.45 -46.64 17.79
C LEU A 431 19.31 -47.64 17.57
N LEU A 432 18.21 -47.23 16.93
CA LEU A 432 17.03 -48.09 16.75
C LEU A 432 17.20 -49.12 15.63
N ARG A 433 17.92 -48.80 14.55
CA ARG A 433 18.11 -49.70 13.40
C ARG A 433 18.74 -51.05 13.77
N PRO A 434 19.80 -51.12 14.60
CA PRO A 434 20.32 -52.41 15.11
C PRO A 434 19.34 -53.19 15.97
N ILE A 435 18.37 -52.53 16.63
CA ILE A 435 17.30 -53.18 17.39
C ILE A 435 16.31 -53.81 16.41
N PHE A 436 15.79 -53.03 15.45
CA PHE A 436 14.86 -53.51 14.42
C PHE A 436 15.38 -54.74 13.67
N LEU A 437 16.63 -54.71 13.21
CA LEU A 437 17.26 -55.83 12.49
C LEU A 437 17.38 -57.12 13.32
N ARG A 438 17.40 -57.02 14.66
CA ARG A 438 17.50 -58.18 15.57
C ARG A 438 16.15 -58.75 15.98
N MET A 439 15.04 -58.03 15.77
CA MET A 439 13.71 -58.48 16.17
C MET A 439 13.30 -59.76 15.42
N SER A 440 12.79 -60.73 16.17
CA SER A 440 12.37 -62.06 15.69
C SER A 440 10.86 -62.30 15.79
N HIS A 441 10.17 -61.57 16.66
CA HIS A 441 8.75 -61.79 16.95
C HIS A 441 7.86 -60.90 16.08
N LEU A 442 6.94 -61.54 15.34
CA LEU A 442 5.98 -60.88 14.45
C LEU A 442 5.05 -59.96 15.25
N GLU A 443 4.69 -60.33 16.48
CA GLU A 443 3.89 -59.52 17.41
C GLU A 443 4.54 -58.16 17.67
N THR A 444 5.80 -58.16 18.12
CA THR A 444 6.52 -56.94 18.50
C THR A 444 6.82 -56.07 17.27
N LEU A 445 7.12 -56.67 16.11
CA LEU A 445 7.26 -55.93 14.85
C LEU A 445 5.94 -55.26 14.44
N SER A 446 4.80 -55.97 14.54
CA SER A 446 3.48 -55.40 14.23
C SER A 446 3.08 -54.26 15.18
N GLU A 447 3.49 -54.33 16.45
CA GLU A 447 3.29 -53.25 17.42
C GLU A 447 4.18 -52.04 17.10
N VAL A 448 5.46 -52.23 16.79
CA VAL A 448 6.36 -51.13 16.39
C VAL A 448 5.90 -50.44 15.11
N CYS A 449 5.43 -51.18 14.09
CA CYS A 449 4.77 -50.59 12.92
C CYS A 449 3.55 -49.75 13.31
N SER A 450 2.73 -50.23 14.24
CA SER A 450 1.54 -49.50 14.71
C SER A 450 1.91 -48.23 15.48
N ILE A 451 2.94 -48.27 16.33
CA ILE A 451 3.48 -47.09 17.05
C ILE A 451 3.99 -46.04 16.06
N LEU A 452 4.84 -46.45 15.10
CA LEU A 452 5.42 -45.51 14.13
C LEU A 452 4.35 -44.89 13.21
N ARG A 453 3.38 -45.68 12.76
CA ARG A 453 2.31 -45.21 11.88
C ARG A 453 1.26 -44.38 12.62
N ILE A 454 0.63 -44.95 13.65
CA ILE A 454 -0.55 -44.35 14.28
C ILE A 454 -0.10 -43.28 15.28
N GLU A 455 0.67 -43.68 16.29
CA GLU A 455 1.04 -42.77 17.39
C GLU A 455 2.01 -41.67 16.91
N MET A 456 3.05 -42.01 16.14
CA MET A 456 4.07 -41.01 15.77
C MET A 456 3.70 -40.17 14.54
N ILE A 457 3.18 -40.77 13.47
CA ILE A 457 2.84 -40.04 12.23
C ILE A 457 1.39 -39.52 12.26
N GLU A 458 0.39 -40.38 12.48
CA GLU A 458 -1.03 -39.99 12.38
C GLU A 458 -1.50 -39.10 13.56
N GLU A 459 -0.97 -39.27 14.77
CA GLU A 459 -1.27 -38.41 15.93
C GLU A 459 -0.29 -37.23 16.07
N GLN A 460 1.00 -37.48 16.38
CA GLN A 460 1.92 -36.39 16.77
C GLN A 460 2.31 -35.44 15.62
N VAL A 461 2.61 -35.96 14.42
CA VAL A 461 2.98 -35.12 13.25
C VAL A 461 1.77 -34.36 12.71
N ALA A 462 0.57 -34.93 12.78
CA ALA A 462 -0.65 -34.25 12.33
C ALA A 462 -0.98 -33.00 13.14
N GLU A 463 -0.71 -33.00 14.45
CA GLU A 463 -0.90 -31.84 15.33
C GLU A 463 0.11 -30.71 15.07
N ASN A 464 1.38 -31.03 14.74
CA ASN A 464 2.48 -30.05 14.68
C ASN A 464 3.31 -30.13 13.38
N ARG A 465 2.63 -30.12 12.22
CA ARG A 465 3.25 -30.35 10.90
C ARG A 465 4.48 -29.49 10.59
N GLU A 466 4.44 -28.19 10.86
CA GLU A 466 5.53 -27.27 10.49
C GLU A 466 6.81 -27.53 11.31
N SER A 467 6.67 -27.89 12.58
CA SER A 467 7.78 -28.18 13.48
C SER A 467 8.34 -29.60 13.31
N LEU A 468 7.51 -30.55 12.88
CA LEU A 468 7.83 -31.98 12.84
C LEU A 468 8.05 -32.58 11.43
N ALA A 469 7.98 -31.80 10.35
CA ALA A 469 8.25 -32.31 8.99
C ALA A 469 9.60 -33.07 8.82
N PRO A 470 10.72 -32.65 9.44
CA PRO A 470 11.96 -33.46 9.46
C PRO A 470 11.80 -34.81 10.17
N PHE A 471 11.04 -34.83 11.26
CA PHE A 471 10.80 -36.03 12.06
C PHE A 471 9.87 -37.02 11.33
N GLU A 472 8.89 -36.54 10.57
CA GLU A 472 8.06 -37.37 9.68
C GLU A 472 8.92 -38.19 8.70
N THR A 473 9.89 -37.54 8.04
CA THR A 473 10.82 -38.19 7.10
C THR A 473 11.60 -39.32 7.78
N LEU A 474 12.09 -39.08 9.01
CA LEU A 474 12.79 -40.08 9.81
C LEU A 474 11.88 -41.26 10.21
N CYS A 475 10.64 -40.97 10.62
CA CYS A 475 9.65 -41.98 11.00
C CYS A 475 9.24 -42.85 9.81
N LEU A 476 9.09 -42.27 8.61
CA LEU A 476 8.82 -43.03 7.39
C LEU A 476 9.99 -43.96 7.03
N GLN A 477 11.24 -43.50 7.13
CA GLN A 477 12.42 -44.35 6.93
C GLN A 477 12.50 -45.50 7.95
N MET A 478 12.25 -45.22 9.24
CA MET A 478 12.17 -46.25 10.27
C MET A 478 11.02 -47.25 10.04
N LEU A 479 9.86 -46.77 9.58
CA LEU A 479 8.71 -47.60 9.27
C LEU A 479 9.03 -48.57 8.13
N GLN A 480 9.71 -48.09 7.07
CA GLN A 480 10.17 -48.92 5.95
C GLN A 480 11.12 -50.03 6.41
N ASP A 481 12.18 -49.72 7.18
CA ASP A 481 13.11 -50.72 7.73
C ASP A 481 12.38 -51.80 8.57
N VAL A 482 11.38 -51.40 9.38
CA VAL A 482 10.59 -52.33 10.21
C VAL A 482 9.61 -53.15 9.35
N GLN A 483 9.02 -52.56 8.30
CA GLN A 483 8.15 -53.26 7.35
C GLN A 483 8.92 -54.30 6.54
N GLU A 484 10.11 -53.97 6.00
CA GLU A 484 10.98 -54.94 5.32
C GLU A 484 11.33 -56.11 6.24
N ARG A 485 11.67 -55.81 7.51
CA ARG A 485 11.95 -56.84 8.51
C ARG A 485 10.71 -57.69 8.83
N LEU A 486 9.53 -57.08 8.92
CA LEU A 486 8.25 -57.76 9.13
C LEU A 486 7.94 -58.72 7.97
N VAL A 487 8.12 -58.29 6.72
CA VAL A 487 7.97 -59.13 5.51
C VAL A 487 8.91 -60.33 5.58
N TYR A 488 10.20 -60.11 5.87
CA TYR A 488 11.19 -61.18 6.00
C TYR A 488 10.84 -62.21 7.10
N VAL A 489 10.50 -61.74 8.30
CA VAL A 489 10.09 -62.61 9.43
C VAL A 489 8.79 -63.36 9.09
N THR A 490 7.88 -62.74 8.35
CA THR A 490 6.64 -63.35 7.89
C THR A 490 6.89 -64.50 6.91
N HIS A 491 7.77 -64.36 5.92
CA HIS A 491 8.12 -65.47 5.02
C HIS A 491 8.75 -66.65 5.79
N ILE A 492 9.57 -66.37 6.81
CA ILE A 492 10.10 -67.43 7.70
C ILE A 492 8.95 -68.12 8.43
N TYR A 493 8.06 -67.35 9.07
CA TYR A 493 6.90 -67.88 9.81
C TYR A 493 5.98 -68.73 8.93
N ILE A 494 5.69 -68.30 7.69
CA ILE A 494 4.89 -69.09 6.74
C ILE A 494 5.56 -70.43 6.46
N ARG A 495 6.89 -70.46 6.27
CA ARG A 495 7.63 -71.70 6.00
C ARG A 495 7.80 -72.60 7.22
N SER A 496 8.09 -72.06 8.41
CA SER A 496 8.29 -72.84 9.64
C SER A 496 6.98 -73.30 10.26
N ASP A 497 6.01 -72.41 10.39
CA ASP A 497 4.87 -72.57 11.29
C ASP A 497 3.53 -72.84 10.58
N ILE A 498 3.47 -72.69 9.25
CA ILE A 498 2.31 -73.05 8.42
C ILE A 498 2.64 -74.26 7.55
N LEU A 499 3.66 -74.18 6.68
CA LEU A 499 4.08 -75.32 5.85
C LEU A 499 4.75 -76.42 6.70
N GLY A 500 5.75 -76.06 7.51
CA GLY A 500 6.48 -77.02 8.36
C GLY A 500 5.70 -77.61 9.54
N PHE A 501 4.40 -77.31 9.67
CA PHE A 501 3.58 -77.75 10.79
C PHE A 501 3.28 -79.25 10.73
N GLN A 502 3.80 -80.00 11.70
CA GLN A 502 3.47 -81.41 11.87
C GLN A 502 2.17 -81.57 12.68
N PRO A 503 1.11 -82.22 12.13
CA PRO A 503 -0.16 -82.38 12.82
C PRO A 503 -0.01 -83.28 14.06
N SER A 504 -0.51 -82.84 15.22
CA SER A 504 -0.57 -83.72 16.39
C SER A 504 -1.70 -84.74 16.25
N PRO A 505 -1.61 -85.93 16.88
CA PRO A 505 -2.70 -86.92 16.82
C PRO A 505 -4.04 -86.40 17.36
N GLY A 506 -4.02 -85.44 18.29
CA GLY A 506 -5.22 -84.73 18.76
C GLY A 506 -5.82 -83.71 17.78
N ASP A 507 -5.04 -83.23 16.81
CA ASP A 507 -5.54 -82.36 15.73
C ASP A 507 -6.21 -83.17 14.62
N LEU A 508 -5.78 -84.42 14.42
CA LEU A 508 -6.30 -85.37 13.43
C LEU A 508 -7.45 -86.24 13.95
N ALA A 509 -7.86 -86.09 15.21
CA ALA A 509 -8.88 -86.91 15.88
C ALA A 509 -10.33 -86.64 15.41
N TYR A 510 -10.59 -86.82 14.12
CA TYR A 510 -11.91 -86.70 13.50
C TYR A 510 -12.52 -88.09 13.23
N PRO A 511 -13.82 -88.32 13.54
CA PRO A 511 -14.83 -87.36 14.00
C PRO A 511 -14.88 -87.17 15.54
N GLN A 512 -14.09 -87.91 16.31
CA GLN A 512 -14.15 -87.97 17.79
C GLN A 512 -14.15 -86.59 18.47
N LYS A 513 -13.34 -85.64 17.99
CA LYS A 513 -13.29 -84.24 18.46
C LYS A 513 -14.63 -83.49 18.30
N LEU A 514 -15.41 -83.81 17.26
CA LEU A 514 -16.73 -83.22 17.02
C LEU A 514 -17.80 -83.89 17.89
N GLU A 515 -17.75 -85.21 18.05
CA GLU A 515 -18.68 -85.98 18.90
C GLU A 515 -18.53 -85.62 20.37
N MET A 516 -17.30 -85.50 20.87
CA MET A 516 -17.00 -85.05 22.22
C MET A 516 -17.59 -83.64 22.46
N MET A 517 -17.37 -82.70 21.54
CA MET A 517 -17.94 -81.35 21.68
C MET A 517 -19.46 -81.30 21.56
N LYS A 518 -20.07 -82.20 20.76
CA LYS A 518 -21.53 -82.37 20.72
C LYS A 518 -22.04 -82.84 22.09
N SER A 519 -21.43 -83.87 22.69
CA SER A 519 -21.82 -84.35 24.03
C SER A 519 -21.61 -83.30 25.13
N ILE A 520 -20.59 -82.45 25.04
CA ILE A 520 -20.38 -81.32 25.95
C ILE A 520 -21.50 -80.29 25.78
N ALA A 521 -21.84 -79.93 24.53
CA ALA A 521 -22.93 -79.00 24.23
C ALA A 521 -24.30 -79.52 24.69
N GLU A 522 -24.55 -80.83 24.59
CA GLU A 522 -25.78 -81.50 25.06
C GLU A 522 -25.83 -81.69 26.59
N SER A 523 -24.68 -81.61 27.27
CA SER A 523 -24.60 -81.71 28.74
C SER A 523 -24.77 -80.39 29.50
N LEU A 524 -24.83 -79.26 28.77
CA LEU A 524 -25.08 -77.92 29.32
C LEU A 524 -26.60 -77.69 29.42
N PRO A 525 -27.14 -77.21 30.57
CA PRO A 525 -28.57 -77.02 30.74
C PRO A 525 -29.11 -75.92 29.81
N GLU A 526 -30.25 -76.16 29.17
CA GLU A 526 -30.90 -75.30 28.16
C GLU A 526 -31.53 -73.99 28.75
N GLY A 527 -30.94 -73.43 29.80
CA GLY A 527 -31.53 -72.36 30.64
C GLY A 527 -31.00 -70.94 30.42
N GLU A 528 -29.93 -70.74 29.64
CA GLU A 528 -29.40 -69.40 29.34
C GLU A 528 -29.45 -69.09 27.85
N ASN A 529 -29.95 -67.89 27.52
CA ASN A 529 -30.12 -67.41 26.15
C ASN A 529 -28.81 -67.48 25.34
N PRO A 530 -28.84 -67.93 24.06
CA PRO A 530 -27.70 -67.82 23.14
C PRO A 530 -27.56 -66.38 22.59
N GLY A 531 -27.63 -65.39 23.48
CA GLY A 531 -27.69 -63.95 23.21
C GLY A 531 -26.67 -63.16 24.02
N GLY A 532 -25.47 -63.71 24.22
CA GLY A 532 -24.37 -63.05 24.92
C GLY A 532 -23.14 -63.94 25.09
N GLY A 533 -22.05 -63.59 24.40
CA GLY A 533 -20.69 -63.97 24.84
C GLY A 533 -20.34 -65.45 24.99
N ARG A 534 -20.50 -66.28 23.94
CA ARG A 534 -19.65 -67.48 23.84
C ARG A 534 -18.19 -67.05 23.82
N SER A 535 -17.38 -67.58 24.74
CA SER A 535 -15.96 -67.24 24.83
C SER A 535 -15.24 -67.50 23.49
N PRO A 536 -14.44 -66.54 22.96
CA PRO A 536 -13.70 -66.73 21.71
C PRO A 536 -12.78 -67.95 21.70
N CYS A 537 -12.38 -68.42 22.89
CA CYS A 537 -11.54 -69.61 23.06
C CYS A 537 -12.14 -70.88 22.44
N ASP A 538 -13.47 -71.08 22.49
CA ASP A 538 -14.09 -72.32 21.99
C ASP A 538 -14.22 -72.34 20.47
N LEU A 539 -14.47 -71.20 19.81
CA LEU A 539 -14.48 -71.13 18.35
C LEU A 539 -13.07 -71.33 17.79
N HIS A 540 -12.08 -70.59 18.29
CA HIS A 540 -10.69 -70.68 17.80
C HIS A 540 -9.96 -71.96 18.26
N GLY A 541 -10.44 -72.65 19.30
CA GLY A 541 -9.92 -73.96 19.74
C GLY A 541 -10.36 -75.13 18.84
N MET A 542 -11.46 -74.97 18.10
CA MET A 542 -11.91 -75.94 17.09
C MET A 542 -11.17 -75.84 15.76
N TRP A 543 -10.49 -74.72 15.48
CA TRP A 543 -9.82 -74.49 14.21
C TRP A 543 -8.53 -75.30 14.13
N TYR A 544 -8.23 -75.85 12.96
CA TYR A 544 -6.93 -76.45 12.69
C TYR A 544 -5.80 -75.41 12.93
N PRO A 545 -4.70 -75.77 13.62
CA PRO A 545 -3.72 -74.79 14.08
C PRO A 545 -3.13 -73.88 13.00
N THR A 546 -2.89 -74.39 11.79
CA THR A 546 -2.34 -73.57 10.69
C THR A 546 -3.35 -72.55 10.16
N VAL A 547 -4.65 -72.86 10.14
CA VAL A 547 -5.71 -71.88 9.80
C VAL A 547 -5.71 -70.73 10.81
N ARG A 548 -5.64 -71.06 12.11
CA ARG A 548 -5.56 -70.04 13.17
C ARG A 548 -4.30 -69.19 13.06
N ARG A 549 -3.12 -69.81 12.86
CA ARG A 549 -1.83 -69.12 12.68
C ARG A 549 -1.86 -68.18 11.47
N THR A 550 -2.38 -68.65 10.34
CA THR A 550 -2.53 -67.87 9.10
C THR A 550 -3.41 -66.65 9.33
N LEU A 551 -4.62 -66.83 9.88
CA LEU A 551 -5.56 -65.71 10.07
C LEU A 551 -5.05 -64.67 11.08
N VAL A 552 -4.39 -65.09 12.16
CA VAL A 552 -3.74 -64.16 13.11
C VAL A 552 -2.62 -63.38 12.42
N CYS A 553 -1.78 -64.05 11.65
CA CYS A 553 -0.71 -63.43 10.86
C CYS A 553 -1.29 -62.37 9.89
N LEU A 554 -2.27 -62.74 9.06
CA LEU A 554 -2.93 -61.84 8.11
C LEU A 554 -3.55 -60.62 8.80
N SER A 555 -4.24 -60.81 9.94
CA SER A 555 -4.86 -59.69 10.68
C SER A 555 -3.86 -58.65 11.20
N LYS A 556 -2.61 -59.06 11.48
CA LYS A 556 -1.51 -58.17 11.89
C LYS A 556 -0.90 -57.46 10.68
N LEU A 557 -0.62 -58.19 9.61
CA LEU A 557 -0.02 -57.67 8.39
C LEU A 557 -0.90 -56.61 7.71
N PHE A 558 -2.23 -56.82 7.67
CA PHE A 558 -3.19 -55.90 7.05
C PHE A 558 -3.13 -54.46 7.58
N ARG A 559 -2.74 -54.27 8.85
CA ARG A 559 -2.61 -52.92 9.46
C ARG A 559 -1.24 -52.29 9.21
N CYS A 560 -0.22 -53.12 8.99
CA CYS A 560 1.19 -52.73 9.00
C CYS A 560 1.78 -52.55 7.60
N LEU A 561 1.20 -53.16 6.56
CA LEU A 561 1.72 -53.18 5.19
C LEU A 561 0.78 -52.47 4.21
N ASP A 562 1.34 -52.04 3.09
CA ASP A 562 0.59 -51.53 1.95
C ASP A 562 -0.17 -52.63 1.21
N ARG A 563 -1.23 -52.25 0.48
CA ARG A 563 -2.18 -53.18 -0.15
C ARG A 563 -1.50 -54.21 -1.07
N GLU A 564 -0.51 -53.79 -1.86
CA GLU A 564 0.20 -54.66 -2.81
C GLU A 564 1.09 -55.68 -2.09
N ALA A 565 1.90 -55.23 -1.13
CA ALA A 565 2.75 -56.11 -0.32
C ALA A 565 1.92 -57.10 0.52
N PHE A 566 0.80 -56.65 1.08
CA PHE A 566 -0.16 -57.50 1.77
C PHE A 566 -0.82 -58.53 0.84
N GLN A 567 -1.19 -58.15 -0.38
CA GLN A 567 -1.78 -59.06 -1.36
C GLN A 567 -0.84 -60.21 -1.73
N GLY A 568 0.43 -59.92 -2.04
CA GLY A 568 1.42 -60.96 -2.34
C GLY A 568 1.69 -61.91 -1.17
N LEU A 569 1.93 -61.36 0.03
CA LEU A 569 2.14 -62.17 1.25
C LEU A 569 0.92 -62.99 1.63
N SER A 570 -0.29 -62.45 1.46
CA SER A 570 -1.52 -63.15 1.79
C SER A 570 -1.82 -64.28 0.81
N GLN A 571 -1.50 -64.13 -0.48
CA GLN A 571 -1.54 -65.24 -1.45
C GLN A 571 -0.60 -66.39 -1.03
N GLU A 572 0.68 -66.12 -0.74
CA GLU A 572 1.63 -67.18 -0.29
C GLU A 572 1.13 -67.83 1.00
N ALA A 573 0.77 -67.06 2.03
CA ALA A 573 0.31 -67.59 3.32
C ALA A 573 -0.92 -68.50 3.18
N LEU A 574 -1.85 -68.16 2.28
CA LEU A 574 -3.05 -68.95 2.03
C LEU A 574 -2.76 -70.21 1.22
N GLU A 575 -1.89 -70.15 0.21
CA GLU A 575 -1.47 -71.33 -0.54
C GLU A 575 -0.82 -72.35 0.41
N MET A 576 0.14 -71.93 1.23
CA MET A 576 0.82 -72.82 2.19
C MET A 576 -0.15 -73.37 3.25
N CYS A 577 -1.14 -72.59 3.67
CA CYS A 577 -2.20 -73.04 4.58
C CYS A 577 -3.10 -74.11 3.94
N ILE A 578 -3.49 -73.94 2.67
CA ILE A 578 -4.27 -74.94 1.91
C ILE A 578 -3.45 -76.21 1.70
N GLN A 579 -2.15 -76.12 1.38
CA GLN A 579 -1.26 -77.27 1.28
C GLN A 579 -1.20 -78.03 2.62
N SER A 580 -1.00 -77.34 3.74
CA SER A 580 -1.03 -77.94 5.09
C SER A 580 -2.38 -78.61 5.44
N LEU A 581 -3.51 -78.01 5.05
CA LEU A 581 -4.84 -78.61 5.21
C LEU A 581 -5.02 -79.89 4.36
N LEU A 582 -4.47 -79.93 3.16
CA LEU A 582 -4.48 -81.13 2.30
C LEU A 582 -3.60 -82.24 2.88
N GLU A 583 -2.49 -81.91 3.55
CA GLU A 583 -1.69 -82.90 4.29
C GLU A 583 -2.41 -83.42 5.53
N GLY A 584 -3.00 -82.54 6.34
CA GLY A 584 -3.87 -82.93 7.46
C GLY A 584 -5.02 -83.84 7.03
N THR A 585 -5.62 -83.57 5.86
CA THR A 585 -6.68 -84.40 5.25
C THR A 585 -6.20 -85.82 4.92
N LYS A 586 -4.95 -85.99 4.47
CA LYS A 586 -4.34 -87.32 4.20
C LYS A 586 -4.06 -88.09 5.50
N GLY A 587 -3.86 -87.39 6.62
CA GLY A 587 -3.61 -87.97 7.94
C GLY A 587 -4.85 -88.54 8.65
N ILE A 588 -6.07 -88.24 8.17
CA ILE A 588 -7.32 -88.70 8.78
C ILE A 588 -7.69 -90.09 8.24
N ALA A 589 -7.90 -91.06 9.15
CA ALA A 589 -8.05 -92.49 8.81
C ALA A 589 -9.27 -92.81 7.90
N ARG A 590 -10.33 -92.00 7.96
CA ARG A 590 -11.53 -92.15 7.13
C ARG A 590 -11.57 -91.08 6.05
N ARG A 591 -11.64 -91.49 4.78
CA ARG A 591 -11.71 -90.57 3.63
C ARG A 591 -12.86 -89.58 3.73
N ILE A 592 -14.07 -90.00 4.12
CA ILE A 592 -15.24 -89.11 4.22
C ILE A 592 -14.99 -88.03 5.27
N ASP A 593 -14.54 -88.42 6.46
CA ASP A 593 -14.27 -87.50 7.57
C ASP A 593 -13.15 -86.50 7.22
N GLY A 594 -12.15 -86.93 6.45
CA GLY A 594 -11.12 -86.05 5.88
C GLY A 594 -11.68 -85.00 4.89
N HIS A 595 -12.60 -85.37 4.00
CA HIS A 595 -13.22 -84.40 3.08
C HIS A 595 -14.13 -83.41 3.83
N LEU A 596 -14.87 -83.87 4.84
CA LEU A 596 -15.67 -82.99 5.70
C LEU A 596 -14.77 -82.03 6.52
N PHE A 597 -13.64 -82.51 7.03
CA PHE A 597 -12.62 -81.69 7.68
C PHE A 597 -12.11 -80.59 6.75
N LEU A 598 -11.75 -80.94 5.51
CA LEU A 598 -11.26 -79.98 4.52
C LEU A 598 -12.31 -78.93 4.17
N ILE A 599 -13.54 -79.35 3.85
CA ILE A 599 -14.65 -78.44 3.51
C ILE A 599 -14.92 -77.47 4.67
N LYS A 600 -14.98 -77.96 5.91
CA LYS A 600 -15.18 -77.12 7.11
C LYS A 600 -14.12 -76.03 7.21
N HIS A 601 -12.84 -76.39 7.07
CA HIS A 601 -11.74 -75.44 7.23
C HIS A 601 -11.60 -74.47 6.06
N LEU A 602 -11.90 -74.89 4.82
CA LEU A 602 -11.95 -73.99 3.66
C LEU A 602 -13.12 -73.00 3.75
N LEU A 603 -14.28 -73.41 4.27
CA LEU A 603 -15.40 -72.49 4.52
C LEU A 603 -15.06 -71.45 5.60
N ILE A 604 -14.43 -71.87 6.70
CA ILE A 604 -13.93 -70.95 7.74
C ILE A 604 -12.91 -69.98 7.13
N LEU A 605 -11.94 -70.49 6.36
CA LEU A 605 -10.90 -69.68 5.72
C LEU A 605 -11.53 -68.63 4.79
N ARG A 606 -12.46 -69.03 3.91
CA ARG A 606 -13.20 -68.12 3.01
C ARG A 606 -13.94 -67.02 3.77
N GLU A 607 -14.67 -67.36 4.82
CA GLU A 607 -15.47 -66.40 5.59
C GLU A 607 -14.58 -65.40 6.33
N GLN A 608 -13.49 -65.87 6.95
CA GLN A 608 -12.58 -65.03 7.72
C GLN A 608 -11.66 -64.15 6.85
N ILE A 609 -11.60 -64.40 5.53
CA ILE A 609 -10.82 -63.60 4.58
C ILE A 609 -11.65 -62.50 3.90
N ALA A 610 -12.97 -62.70 3.78
CA ALA A 610 -13.87 -61.72 3.16
C ALA A 610 -13.72 -60.27 3.70
N PRO A 611 -13.46 -60.01 5.00
CA PRO A 611 -13.23 -58.66 5.51
C PRO A 611 -11.99 -57.93 4.96
N PHE A 612 -10.98 -58.65 4.45
CA PHE A 612 -9.72 -58.03 4.00
C PHE A 612 -9.78 -57.41 2.60
N GLN A 613 -10.86 -57.64 1.83
CA GLN A 613 -11.11 -57.03 0.50
C GLN A 613 -9.94 -57.17 -0.51
N VAL A 614 -9.18 -58.27 -0.42
CA VAL A 614 -8.07 -58.55 -1.33
C VAL A 614 -8.59 -59.24 -2.60
N GLU A 615 -8.21 -58.71 -3.77
CA GLU A 615 -8.39 -59.38 -5.05
C GLU A 615 -7.34 -60.50 -5.18
N PHE A 616 -7.63 -61.70 -4.67
CA PHE A 616 -6.70 -62.84 -4.79
C PHE A 616 -6.51 -63.36 -6.23
N ALA A 617 -7.24 -62.81 -7.20
CA ALA A 617 -7.07 -63.12 -8.61
C ALA A 617 -5.69 -62.65 -9.12
N VAL A 618 -4.89 -63.61 -9.62
CA VAL A 618 -3.63 -63.31 -10.29
C VAL A 618 -3.96 -62.75 -11.67
N LYS A 619 -3.87 -61.42 -11.83
CA LYS A 619 -3.94 -60.79 -13.16
C LYS A 619 -2.65 -61.11 -13.93
N GLU A 620 -2.60 -62.28 -14.55
CA GLU A 620 -1.56 -62.59 -15.53
C GLU A 620 -1.74 -61.67 -16.74
N THR A 621 -0.91 -60.64 -16.84
CA THR A 621 -0.89 -59.67 -17.93
C THR A 621 -0.27 -60.28 -19.19
N SER A 622 -1.03 -61.18 -19.83
CA SER A 622 -0.63 -61.79 -21.08
C SER A 622 -0.69 -60.76 -22.22
N LEU A 623 0.42 -60.57 -22.93
CA LEU A 623 0.48 -59.75 -24.14
C LEU A 623 -0.17 -60.52 -25.30
N ASP A 624 -1.26 -59.99 -25.85
CA ASP A 624 -1.95 -60.58 -26.99
C ASP A 624 -1.35 -60.07 -28.31
N PHE A 625 -0.56 -60.94 -28.95
CA PHE A 625 0.04 -60.69 -30.26
C PHE A 625 -0.91 -60.99 -31.44
N GLY A 626 -2.17 -61.37 -31.20
CA GLY A 626 -3.15 -61.66 -32.26
C GLY A 626 -3.35 -60.47 -33.21
N LYS A 627 -3.60 -59.28 -32.68
CA LYS A 627 -3.73 -58.05 -33.49
C LYS A 627 -2.46 -57.70 -34.25
N VAL A 628 -1.29 -57.90 -33.64
CA VAL A 628 0.02 -57.69 -34.29
C VAL A 628 0.19 -58.63 -35.49
N LYS A 629 -0.24 -59.89 -35.35
CA LYS A 629 -0.24 -60.89 -36.42
C LYS A 629 -1.22 -60.52 -37.53
N ASP A 630 -2.43 -60.11 -37.19
CA ASP A 630 -3.46 -59.77 -38.18
C ASP A 630 -3.08 -58.48 -38.94
N ALA A 631 -2.59 -57.46 -38.26
CA ALA A 631 -2.05 -56.24 -38.87
C ALA A 631 -0.80 -56.55 -39.74
N ALA A 632 0.06 -57.48 -39.33
CA ALA A 632 1.21 -57.92 -40.14
C ALA A 632 0.79 -58.69 -41.40
N LEU A 633 -0.31 -59.46 -41.34
CA LEU A 633 -0.91 -60.10 -42.50
C LEU A 633 -1.55 -59.05 -43.43
N GLU A 634 -2.24 -58.04 -42.90
CA GLU A 634 -2.73 -56.93 -43.71
C GLU A 634 -1.60 -56.15 -44.39
N LEU A 635 -0.50 -55.86 -43.68
CA LEU A 635 0.71 -55.26 -44.24
C LEU A 635 1.30 -56.11 -45.39
N PHE A 636 1.27 -57.44 -45.24
CA PHE A 636 1.70 -58.40 -46.27
C PHE A 636 0.77 -58.35 -47.50
N HIS A 637 -0.55 -58.26 -47.31
CA HIS A 637 -1.51 -58.15 -48.41
C HIS A 637 -1.47 -56.77 -49.09
N LYS A 638 -1.28 -55.69 -48.32
CA LYS A 638 -1.19 -54.29 -48.78
C LYS A 638 0.22 -53.88 -49.22
N ARG A 639 1.14 -54.83 -49.48
CA ARG A 639 2.56 -54.62 -49.87
C ARG A 639 2.86 -53.61 -50.97
N ARG A 640 1.90 -53.30 -51.86
CA ARG A 640 2.05 -52.28 -52.91
C ARG A 640 1.84 -50.84 -52.43
N MET A 641 1.34 -50.65 -51.19
CA MET A 641 0.96 -49.35 -50.61
C MET A 641 1.82 -48.99 -49.37
N LEU A 642 2.97 -49.67 -49.18
CA LEU A 642 3.85 -49.46 -48.01
C LEU A 642 4.40 -48.03 -47.87
N PHE A 643 4.58 -47.32 -48.99
CA PHE A 643 5.16 -45.99 -49.04
C PHE A 643 4.27 -44.96 -49.73
N SER A 644 2.95 -45.18 -49.76
CA SER A 644 2.01 -44.17 -50.29
C SER A 644 1.94 -42.98 -49.33
N PHE A 645 2.17 -41.77 -49.83
CA PHE A 645 2.07 -40.50 -49.06
C PHE A 645 0.63 -40.01 -48.85
N ASN A 646 -0.37 -40.89 -48.98
CA ASN A 646 -1.78 -40.60 -48.73
C ASN A 646 -2.24 -41.28 -47.43
N SER A 647 -3.42 -40.93 -46.91
CA SER A 647 -3.98 -41.45 -45.65
C SER A 647 -4.05 -42.98 -45.55
N ASN A 648 -4.06 -43.68 -46.69
CA ASN A 648 -4.16 -45.15 -46.77
C ASN A 648 -2.77 -45.82 -46.79
N ASN A 649 -1.86 -45.37 -45.92
CA ASN A 649 -0.51 -45.94 -45.81
C ASN A 649 -0.53 -47.17 -44.90
N ALA A 650 -0.26 -48.35 -45.48
CA ALA A 650 -0.34 -49.62 -44.76
C ALA A 650 0.70 -49.78 -43.64
N LEU A 651 1.83 -49.07 -43.70
CA LEU A 651 2.86 -49.08 -42.64
C LEU A 651 2.41 -48.26 -41.42
N LEU A 652 1.75 -47.12 -41.64
CA LEU A 652 1.15 -46.32 -40.57
C LEU A 652 -0.01 -47.06 -39.91
N GLU A 653 -0.86 -47.70 -40.71
CA GLU A 653 -1.95 -48.58 -40.25
C GLU A 653 -1.39 -49.72 -39.37
N PHE A 654 -0.32 -50.40 -39.82
CA PHE A 654 0.37 -51.41 -39.01
C PHE A 654 1.00 -50.86 -37.71
N LEU A 655 1.57 -49.65 -37.72
CA LEU A 655 2.17 -49.06 -36.51
C LEU A 655 1.13 -48.61 -35.48
N LEU A 656 -0.08 -48.27 -35.91
CA LEU A 656 -1.20 -47.88 -35.04
C LEU A 656 -1.93 -49.12 -34.50
N ASP A 657 -2.37 -50.01 -35.39
CA ASP A 657 -3.21 -51.17 -35.02
C ASP A 657 -2.41 -52.42 -34.62
N GLY A 658 -1.12 -52.48 -34.99
CA GLY A 658 -0.18 -53.55 -34.62
C GLY A 658 0.48 -53.36 -33.25
N THR A 659 -0.08 -52.53 -32.38
CA THR A 659 0.37 -52.43 -30.99
C THR A 659 -0.12 -53.64 -30.18
N PRO A 660 0.75 -54.37 -29.45
CA PRO A 660 0.34 -55.53 -28.66
C PRO A 660 -0.57 -55.07 -27.52
N GLN A 661 -1.75 -55.66 -27.40
CA GLN A 661 -2.70 -55.30 -26.35
C GLN A 661 -2.47 -56.15 -25.11
N VAL A 662 -2.40 -55.51 -23.95
CA VAL A 662 -2.43 -56.20 -22.65
C VAL A 662 -3.83 -56.79 -22.47
N LYS A 663 -3.91 -58.11 -22.33
CA LYS A 663 -5.13 -58.80 -21.90
C LYS A 663 -4.93 -59.35 -20.51
N ASP A 664 -5.63 -58.75 -19.56
CA ASP A 664 -5.80 -59.28 -18.22
C ASP A 664 -6.56 -60.62 -18.34
N LYS A 665 -5.88 -61.72 -17.98
CA LYS A 665 -6.57 -62.95 -17.63
C LYS A 665 -6.79 -62.96 -16.12
N VAL A 666 -8.01 -63.33 -15.74
CA VAL A 666 -8.50 -63.48 -14.35
C VAL A 666 -8.61 -64.95 -14.04
#